data_AF-A0A417QW89-F1
#
_entry.id   AF-A0A417QW89-F1
#
_cell.length_a   1.000
_cell.length_b   1.000
_cell.length_c   1.000
_cell.angle_alpha   90.00
_cell.angle_beta   90.00
_cell.angle_gamma   90.00
#
_symmetry.space_group_name_H-M   'P 1'
#
loop_
_entity.id
_entity.type
_entity.pdbx_description
1 polymer ?
#
loop_
_entity_poly.entity_id
_entity_poly.type
_entity_poly.pdbx_seq_one_letter_code
_entity_poly.pdbx_strand_id
1 'polypeptide(L)'
;MKKNREIVCGLAAWLLTACFFLGCFLIPGLSDRISALGNNNILIYGMTLVLFCILFLGVMALTGCWTDGPGLLESTAFKKASLVILLASQLPFWTVCVSRETEQVGTVSMKYGWHTQPLAVMILLFLAELAVFFWMYENLSLKEKKGEWIVWLTYAALVVLIFYCMYTPNIYGRGEQGDNYHAHAYFNSVYNVYQGMPYTHNVTSIYGHYGLFFKIPMKLVHGDFRAFVLMIAGIGTLAYICAFLVLQMLVRSRVLRILAALALTFPVLGMRGGYYWQVWPHRVIFPMLFLLYGTVILKKKWSNLWTAAGGYLLCMLAILWNTETGLLLTVSWAGLYISRLLSRKKWKIRELFFSVGAQCAGMIFAFAGAYGIVNLYNLSKHSPMNSVRDFLIPLLSDGYMTDTLHLDLPTYPSAYMAVITLFLTGVAMGIAGWFGDKEKRRWETDLVFLLSVGALGCLVYYMNRPSYHNLDCISLSAVLLAAYLAQYGMDFVRKNGWENIARSTFYEAMRGGIGLICAASVLAMGTGNVLQFSQNSQIKENFHNTAEFEDFAQQVAAVVPANTHAFGLNVAEVYSMLHWSTQCFTMDFSDMAVRPDSLKELKEQLETEDAPAVFTNKSSLGIWQRNDPETYQWFCDTYKLNNRFSFYNEEFRYFTKR
;
A
#
# COMPACT_ATOMS: atom_id res chain seq x y z
N MET A 1 18.35 -1.39 32.89
CA MET A 1 18.14 -2.84 33.11
C MET A 1 16.78 -3.38 32.65
N LYS A 2 15.62 -3.06 33.27
CA LYS A 2 14.29 -3.55 32.80
C LYS A 2 14.01 -3.34 31.30
N LYS A 3 14.50 -2.23 30.73
CA LYS A 3 14.34 -1.89 29.30
C LYS A 3 15.35 -2.58 28.36
N ASN A 4 16.52 -3.00 28.85
CA ASN A 4 17.50 -3.72 28.01
C ASN A 4 16.91 -5.04 27.51
N ARG A 5 16.05 -5.64 28.35
CA ARG A 5 15.27 -6.84 28.04
C ARG A 5 14.44 -6.70 26.76
N GLU A 6 13.86 -5.53 26.51
CA GLU A 6 13.07 -5.28 25.29
C GLU A 6 13.93 -5.48 24.04
N ILE A 7 15.18 -4.99 24.05
CA ILE A 7 16.13 -5.13 22.92
C ILE A 7 16.59 -6.58 22.78
N VAL A 8 16.96 -7.23 23.89
CA VAL A 8 17.44 -8.62 23.86
C VAL A 8 16.34 -9.58 23.41
N CYS A 9 15.13 -9.46 23.96
CA CYS A 9 13.99 -10.27 23.56
C CYS A 9 13.57 -9.99 22.11
N GLY A 10 13.61 -8.73 21.70
CA GLY A 10 13.33 -8.33 20.31
C GLY A 10 14.31 -8.96 19.33
N LEU A 11 15.61 -8.86 19.61
CA LEU A 11 16.66 -9.44 18.79
C LEU A 11 16.58 -10.98 18.74
N ALA A 12 16.34 -11.64 19.87
CA ALA A 12 16.20 -13.09 19.92
C ALA A 12 14.99 -13.57 19.11
N ALA A 13 13.82 -12.93 19.29
CA ALA A 13 12.63 -13.25 18.52
C ALA A 13 12.85 -13.00 17.01
N TRP A 14 13.50 -11.89 16.65
CA TRP A 14 13.81 -11.57 15.26
C TRP A 14 14.76 -12.59 14.62
N LEU A 15 15.86 -12.95 15.28
CA LEU A 15 16.82 -13.94 14.76
C LEU A 15 16.16 -15.30 14.53
N LEU A 16 15.42 -15.80 15.52
CA LEU A 16 14.74 -17.10 15.42
C LEU A 16 13.69 -17.10 14.30
N THR A 17 12.93 -16.01 14.15
CA THR A 17 11.93 -15.91 13.08
C THR A 17 12.53 -15.69 11.70
N ALA A 18 13.64 -14.97 11.59
CA ALA A 18 14.38 -14.84 10.33
C ALA A 18 14.95 -16.20 9.87
N CYS A 19 15.51 -16.98 10.80
CA CYS A 19 15.96 -18.34 10.52
C CYS A 19 14.80 -19.26 10.10
N PHE A 20 13.66 -19.19 10.80
CA PHE A 20 12.46 -19.93 10.41
C PHE A 20 11.98 -19.55 9.01
N PHE A 21 11.83 -18.25 8.74
CA PHE A 21 11.36 -17.73 7.45
C PHE A 21 12.25 -18.20 6.29
N LEU A 22 13.57 -18.01 6.40
CA LEU A 22 14.51 -18.45 5.37
C LEU A 22 14.56 -19.98 5.27
N GLY A 23 14.52 -20.69 6.40
CA GLY A 23 14.51 -22.15 6.43
C GLY A 23 13.30 -22.76 5.71
N CYS A 24 12.12 -22.15 5.83
CA CYS A 24 10.91 -22.59 5.13
C CYS A 24 11.05 -22.53 3.60
N PHE A 25 11.74 -21.53 3.05
CA PHE A 25 11.97 -21.41 1.61
C PHE A 25 13.18 -22.21 1.11
N LEU A 26 14.26 -22.26 1.90
CA LEU A 26 15.54 -22.83 1.46
C LEU A 26 15.63 -24.35 1.65
N ILE A 27 14.76 -24.96 2.46
CA ILE A 27 14.72 -26.42 2.66
C ILE A 27 13.63 -27.01 1.74
N PRO A 28 13.97 -27.71 0.64
CA PRO A 28 13.00 -28.12 -0.38
C PRO A 28 11.84 -28.94 0.19
N GLY A 29 12.14 -29.98 0.98
CA GLY A 29 11.09 -30.84 1.56
C GLY A 29 10.18 -30.14 2.58
N LEU A 30 10.58 -29.00 3.14
CA LEU A 30 9.72 -28.17 3.98
C LEU A 30 8.86 -27.23 3.12
N SER A 31 9.48 -26.57 2.13
CA SER A 31 8.79 -25.70 1.17
C SER A 31 7.68 -26.45 0.42
N ASP A 32 7.96 -27.68 -0.04
CA ASP A 32 7.01 -28.52 -0.77
C ASP A 32 5.80 -28.89 0.11
N ARG A 33 6.05 -29.23 1.39
CA ARG A 33 4.99 -29.56 2.36
C ARG A 33 4.09 -28.36 2.65
N ILE A 34 4.65 -27.15 2.74
CA ILE A 34 3.86 -25.94 2.98
C ILE A 34 3.09 -25.57 1.71
N SER A 35 3.71 -25.67 0.53
CA SER A 35 3.08 -25.43 -0.77
C SER A 35 1.89 -26.36 -1.01
N ALA A 36 1.94 -27.61 -0.50
CA ALA A 36 0.82 -28.55 -0.56
C ALA A 36 -0.40 -28.12 0.29
N LEU A 37 -0.23 -27.20 1.25
CA LEU A 37 -1.31 -26.68 2.10
C LEU A 37 -1.95 -25.41 1.53
N GLY A 38 -1.32 -24.76 0.56
CA GLY A 38 -1.82 -23.53 -0.06
C GLY A 38 -0.69 -22.60 -0.49
N ASN A 39 -0.99 -21.30 -0.59
CA ASN A 39 -0.01 -20.30 -1.01
C ASN A 39 1.17 -20.24 -0.04
N ASN A 40 2.33 -20.72 -0.50
CA ASN A 40 3.52 -20.87 0.34
C ASN A 40 3.99 -19.52 0.93
N ASN A 41 4.00 -18.46 0.12
CA ASN A 41 4.45 -17.14 0.55
C ASN A 41 3.60 -16.59 1.71
N ILE A 42 2.28 -16.61 1.55
CA ILE A 42 1.34 -16.10 2.57
C ILE A 42 1.39 -16.96 3.83
N LEU A 43 1.45 -18.28 3.70
CA LEU A 43 1.51 -19.20 4.83
C LEU A 43 2.80 -19.01 5.64
N ILE A 44 3.97 -19.02 4.99
CA ILE A 44 5.26 -18.80 5.67
C ILE A 44 5.28 -17.42 6.34
N TYR A 45 4.80 -16.38 5.64
CA TYR A 45 4.74 -15.03 6.20
C TYR A 45 3.85 -14.98 7.44
N GLY A 46 2.61 -15.49 7.36
CA GLY A 46 1.67 -15.53 8.48
C GLY A 46 2.22 -16.30 9.69
N MET A 47 2.79 -17.49 9.46
CA MET A 47 3.45 -18.29 10.50
C MET A 47 4.60 -17.52 11.16
N THR A 48 5.40 -16.81 10.37
CA THR A 48 6.54 -16.01 10.86
C THR A 48 6.08 -14.87 11.77
N LEU A 49 5.01 -14.15 11.40
CA LEU A 49 4.47 -13.07 12.23
C LEU A 49 3.91 -13.58 13.57
N VAL A 50 3.19 -14.70 13.54
CA VAL A 50 2.64 -15.33 14.75
C VAL A 50 3.77 -15.84 15.64
N LEU A 51 4.76 -16.53 15.06
CA LEU A 51 5.93 -17.03 15.77
C LEU A 51 6.72 -15.89 16.42
N PHE A 52 6.90 -14.75 15.73
CA PHE A 52 7.57 -13.58 16.30
C PHE A 52 6.86 -13.10 17.55
N CYS A 53 5.53 -12.95 17.50
CA CYS A 53 4.74 -12.50 18.64
C CYS A 53 4.82 -13.49 19.81
N ILE A 54 4.72 -14.79 19.55
CA ILE A 54 4.81 -15.85 20.58
C ILE A 54 6.19 -15.84 21.23
N LEU A 55 7.26 -15.83 20.43
CA LEU A 55 8.64 -15.82 20.94
C LEU A 55 8.91 -14.56 21.74
N PHE A 56 8.54 -13.39 21.21
CA PHE A 56 8.74 -12.12 21.92
C PHE A 56 8.00 -12.11 23.26
N LEU A 57 6.73 -12.54 23.28
CA LEU A 57 5.93 -12.65 24.50
C LEU A 57 6.51 -13.66 25.49
N GLY A 58 6.86 -14.86 25.02
CA GLY A 58 7.40 -15.94 25.84
C GLY A 58 8.72 -15.53 26.48
N VAL A 59 9.66 -14.99 25.70
CA VAL A 59 10.94 -14.54 26.25
C VAL A 59 10.74 -13.36 27.19
N MET A 60 9.87 -12.39 26.89
CA MET A 60 9.56 -11.27 27.80
C MET A 60 8.94 -11.72 29.13
N ALA A 61 8.10 -12.76 29.10
CA ALA A 61 7.49 -13.35 30.29
C ALA A 61 8.52 -14.12 31.13
N LEU A 62 9.34 -14.96 30.50
CA LEU A 62 10.40 -15.75 31.16
C LEU A 62 11.47 -14.85 31.80
N THR A 63 11.89 -13.82 31.07
CA THR A 63 12.83 -12.81 31.57
C THR A 63 12.16 -11.79 32.50
N GLY A 64 10.85 -11.93 32.75
CA GLY A 64 10.06 -11.24 33.78
C GLY A 64 10.67 -11.33 35.18
N CYS A 65 11.23 -12.50 35.50
CA CYS A 65 11.80 -12.86 36.79
C CYS A 65 13.30 -12.56 36.92
N TRP A 66 13.94 -12.01 35.87
CA TRP A 66 15.34 -11.62 35.93
C TRP A 66 15.46 -10.37 36.80
N THR A 67 15.78 -10.57 38.09
CA THR A 67 16.01 -9.47 39.02
C THR A 67 17.39 -8.85 38.84
N ASP A 68 18.35 -9.58 38.28
CA ASP A 68 19.67 -9.05 37.92
C ASP A 68 20.22 -9.82 36.70
N GLY A 69 20.67 -9.11 35.67
CA GLY A 69 21.30 -9.65 34.47
C GLY A 69 22.53 -8.82 34.10
N PRO A 70 23.58 -9.44 33.54
CA PRO A 70 24.99 -9.19 33.91
C PRO A 70 25.49 -7.80 33.52
N GLY A 71 26.43 -7.27 34.30
CA GLY A 71 27.15 -6.02 34.03
C GLY A 71 27.82 -5.94 32.64
N LEU A 72 27.87 -7.05 31.89
CA LEU A 72 28.33 -7.12 30.51
C LEU A 72 27.54 -6.18 29.58
N LEU A 73 26.20 -6.17 29.64
CA LEU A 73 25.39 -5.31 28.74
C LEU A 73 25.68 -3.83 28.99
N GLU A 74 25.96 -3.46 30.23
CA GLU A 74 26.25 -2.08 30.61
C GLU A 74 27.73 -1.70 30.47
N SER A 75 28.61 -2.67 30.15
CA SER A 75 30.02 -2.42 29.83
C SER A 75 30.15 -1.49 28.64
N THR A 76 30.98 -0.45 28.76
CA THR A 76 31.25 0.51 27.68
C THR A 76 31.76 -0.18 26.42
N ALA A 77 32.65 -1.17 26.56
CA ALA A 77 33.21 -1.92 25.44
C ALA A 77 32.11 -2.72 24.70
N PHE A 78 31.23 -3.38 25.45
CA PHE A 78 30.12 -4.14 24.88
C PHE A 78 29.12 -3.23 24.16
N LYS A 79 28.70 -2.12 24.80
CA LYS A 79 27.80 -1.12 24.17
C LYS A 79 28.37 -0.59 22.85
N LYS A 80 29.66 -0.23 22.83
CA LYS A 80 30.35 0.22 21.61
C LYS A 80 30.39 -0.88 20.54
N ALA A 81 30.81 -2.09 20.91
CA ALA A 81 30.90 -3.22 19.98
C ALA A 81 29.54 -3.55 19.37
N SER A 82 28.48 -3.67 20.18
CA SER A 82 27.13 -3.93 19.69
C SER A 82 26.62 -2.83 18.76
N LEU A 83 26.90 -1.55 19.08
CA LEU A 83 26.50 -0.43 18.24
C LEU A 83 27.24 -0.45 16.89
N VAL A 84 28.55 -0.70 16.91
CA VAL A 84 29.35 -0.82 15.69
C VAL A 84 28.87 -2.00 14.84
N ILE A 85 28.61 -3.17 15.43
CA ILE A 85 28.08 -4.34 14.70
C ILE A 85 26.71 -4.03 14.08
N LEU A 86 25.83 -3.35 14.83
CA LEU A 86 24.51 -2.96 14.34
C LEU A 86 24.60 -2.02 13.13
N LEU A 87 25.48 -1.02 13.17
CA LEU A 87 25.66 -0.05 12.09
C LEU A 87 26.43 -0.64 10.90
N ALA A 88 27.49 -1.40 11.16
CA ALA A 88 28.33 -2.01 10.13
C ALA A 88 27.59 -3.11 9.36
N SER A 89 26.68 -3.85 10.01
CA SER A 89 25.86 -4.87 9.34
C SER A 89 24.92 -4.32 8.27
N GLN A 90 24.65 -3.01 8.29
CA GLN A 90 23.83 -2.35 7.27
C GLN A 90 24.54 -2.32 5.91
N LEU A 91 25.87 -2.16 5.89
CA LEU A 91 26.65 -2.05 4.65
C LEU A 91 26.50 -3.29 3.74
N PRO A 92 26.77 -4.53 4.18
CA PRO A 92 26.60 -5.69 3.32
C PRO A 92 25.13 -5.91 2.94
N PHE A 93 24.18 -5.68 3.85
CA PHE A 93 22.75 -5.83 3.54
C PHE A 93 22.31 -4.89 2.41
N TRP A 94 22.57 -3.59 2.53
CA TRP A 94 22.17 -2.61 1.53
C TRP A 94 22.97 -2.71 0.24
N THR A 95 24.25 -3.10 0.30
CA THR A 95 25.06 -3.35 -0.91
C THR A 95 24.43 -4.46 -1.75
N VAL A 96 24.06 -5.58 -1.12
CA VAL A 96 23.36 -6.67 -1.83
C VAL A 96 22.00 -6.18 -2.32
N CYS A 97 21.21 -5.53 -1.47
CA CYS A 97 19.89 -5.01 -1.85
C CYS A 97 19.94 -4.11 -3.08
N VAL A 98 20.86 -3.13 -3.13
CA VAL A 98 21.02 -2.23 -4.27
C VAL A 98 21.49 -3.02 -5.49
N SER A 99 22.53 -3.85 -5.36
CA SER A 99 23.07 -4.63 -6.49
C SER A 99 22.05 -5.55 -7.18
N ARG A 100 21.07 -6.05 -6.42
CA ARG A 100 20.01 -6.96 -6.90
C ARG A 100 18.69 -6.24 -7.18
N GLU A 101 18.60 -4.94 -6.93
CA GLU A 101 17.36 -4.17 -7.07
C GLU A 101 16.84 -4.16 -8.52
N THR A 102 17.74 -4.27 -9.50
CA THR A 102 17.43 -4.33 -10.94
C THR A 102 17.00 -5.72 -11.39
N GLU A 103 17.18 -6.75 -10.56
CA GLU A 103 16.80 -8.13 -10.87
C GLU A 103 15.39 -8.47 -10.36
N GLN A 104 14.77 -7.59 -9.57
CA GLN A 104 13.44 -7.82 -9.02
C GLN A 104 12.35 -7.75 -10.11
N VAL A 105 11.38 -8.66 -10.06
CA VAL A 105 10.26 -8.68 -11.01
C VAL A 105 9.52 -7.35 -11.01
N GLY A 106 9.18 -6.84 -12.19
CA GLY A 106 8.44 -5.59 -12.37
C GLY A 106 9.23 -4.34 -11.96
N THR A 107 10.55 -4.45 -11.78
CA THR A 107 11.39 -3.31 -11.46
C THR A 107 11.64 -2.43 -12.68
N VAL A 108 11.63 -1.12 -12.46
CA VAL A 108 12.16 -0.11 -13.39
C VAL A 108 13.36 0.60 -12.79
N SER A 109 14.00 -0.01 -11.79
CA SER A 109 15.05 0.65 -10.99
C SER A 109 16.30 1.00 -11.79
N MET A 110 16.54 0.35 -12.93
CA MET A 110 17.66 0.68 -13.83
C MET A 110 17.68 2.15 -14.27
N LYS A 111 16.51 2.81 -14.32
CA LYS A 111 16.40 4.24 -14.68
C LYS A 111 16.82 5.17 -13.55
N TYR A 112 16.91 4.67 -12.31
CA TYR A 112 17.15 5.50 -11.15
C TYR A 112 18.59 6.01 -11.16
N GLY A 113 18.78 7.31 -10.89
CA GLY A 113 20.08 7.95 -10.64
C GLY A 113 21.14 7.09 -9.94
N TRP A 114 20.81 6.35 -8.87
CA TRP A 114 21.77 5.48 -8.17
C TRP A 114 22.14 4.18 -8.91
N HIS A 115 21.39 3.79 -9.95
CA HIS A 115 21.70 2.70 -10.87
C HIS A 115 22.36 3.17 -12.16
N THR A 116 22.20 4.45 -12.52
CA THR A 116 22.86 5.05 -13.69
C THR A 116 24.33 5.41 -13.45
N GLN A 117 24.79 5.36 -12.20
CA GLN A 117 26.15 5.70 -11.79
C GLN A 117 26.85 4.47 -11.17
N PRO A 118 28.20 4.42 -11.17
CA PRO A 118 28.92 3.33 -10.53
C PRO A 118 28.56 3.19 -9.04
N LEU A 119 28.24 1.97 -8.60
CA LEU A 119 27.80 1.69 -7.23
C LEU A 119 28.76 2.23 -6.16
N ALA A 120 30.07 2.10 -6.35
CA ALA A 120 31.08 2.62 -5.43
C ALA A 120 31.00 4.14 -5.27
N VAL A 121 30.74 4.87 -6.35
CA VAL A 121 30.58 6.34 -6.33
C VAL A 121 29.32 6.69 -5.54
N MET A 122 28.21 5.99 -5.77
CA MET A 122 26.97 6.22 -5.04
C MET A 122 27.10 5.95 -3.54
N ILE A 123 27.81 4.88 -3.16
CA ILE A 123 28.12 4.59 -1.76
C ILE A 123 28.95 5.73 -1.14
N LEU A 124 30.00 6.19 -1.82
CA LEU A 124 30.85 7.28 -1.33
C LEU A 124 30.06 8.58 -1.16
N LEU A 125 29.23 8.95 -2.15
CA LEU A 125 28.40 10.14 -2.09
C LEU A 125 27.39 10.07 -0.95
N PHE A 126 26.74 8.92 -0.75
CA PHE A 126 25.79 8.75 0.34
C PHE A 126 26.47 8.78 1.72
N LEU A 127 27.65 8.17 1.87
CA LEU A 127 28.43 8.27 3.11
C LEU A 127 28.88 9.70 3.40
N ALA A 128 29.29 10.46 2.36
CA ALA A 128 29.61 11.86 2.47
C ALA A 128 28.38 12.69 2.88
N GLU A 129 27.22 12.43 2.28
CA GLU A 129 25.95 13.05 2.65
C GLU A 129 25.61 12.80 4.12
N LEU A 130 25.71 11.55 4.60
CA LEU A 130 25.47 11.22 5.99
C LEU A 130 26.43 11.97 6.94
N ALA A 131 27.72 11.99 6.61
CA ALA A 131 28.73 12.68 7.40
C ALA A 131 28.43 14.19 7.51
N VAL A 132 28.17 14.84 6.37
CA VAL A 132 27.83 16.27 6.32
C VAL A 132 26.53 16.55 7.06
N PHE A 133 25.48 15.76 6.82
CA PHE A 133 24.18 15.94 7.44
C PHE A 133 24.26 15.88 8.98
N PHE A 134 24.89 14.83 9.52
CA PHE A 134 25.00 14.68 10.97
C PHE A 134 25.95 15.69 11.59
N TRP A 135 27.05 16.04 10.92
CA TRP A 135 27.94 17.13 11.36
C TRP A 135 27.19 18.46 11.43
N MET A 136 26.42 18.82 10.40
CA MET A 136 25.60 20.03 10.42
C MET A 136 24.55 19.98 11.53
N TYR A 137 23.88 18.84 11.71
CA TYR A 137 22.85 18.69 12.73
C TYR A 137 23.39 18.82 14.17
N GLU A 138 24.60 18.31 14.41
CA GLU A 138 25.30 18.43 15.69
C GLU A 138 25.70 19.89 15.98
N ASN A 139 26.25 20.58 14.98
CA ASN A 139 26.84 21.91 15.17
C ASN A 139 25.85 23.08 15.03
N LEU A 140 24.71 22.90 14.36
CA LEU A 140 23.73 23.96 14.18
C LEU A 140 22.76 24.08 15.37
N SER A 141 22.76 25.25 16.01
CA SER A 141 21.81 25.61 17.06
C SER A 141 20.45 25.99 16.48
N LEU A 142 19.64 24.99 16.15
CA LEU A 142 18.22 25.15 15.79
C LEU A 142 17.36 25.43 17.04
N LYS A 143 17.62 26.52 17.76
CA LYS A 143 16.78 26.98 18.88
C LYS A 143 15.60 27.81 18.35
N GLU A 144 14.47 27.75 19.06
CA GLU A 144 13.20 28.47 18.83
C GLU A 144 12.19 27.88 17.83
N LYS A 145 10.89 28.08 18.12
CA LYS A 145 9.73 27.78 17.24
C LYS A 145 9.67 28.65 15.97
N LYS A 146 10.57 29.62 15.79
CA LYS A 146 10.69 30.43 14.56
C LYS A 146 11.05 29.51 13.40
N GLY A 147 10.21 29.45 12.37
CA GLY A 147 10.41 28.58 11.18
C GLY A 147 9.48 27.37 11.08
N GLU A 148 8.48 27.22 11.95
CA GLU A 148 7.43 26.21 11.77
C GLU A 148 6.64 26.42 10.45
N TRP A 149 6.54 27.67 9.99
CA TRP A 149 5.94 28.02 8.69
C TRP A 149 6.65 27.36 7.51
N ILE A 150 7.97 27.09 7.61
CA ILE A 150 8.74 26.42 6.54
C ILE A 150 8.20 24.99 6.36
N VAL A 151 7.92 24.29 7.46
CA VAL A 151 7.36 22.93 7.39
C VAL A 151 6.01 22.93 6.68
N TRP A 152 5.12 23.87 7.04
CA TRP A 152 3.82 24.01 6.38
C TRP A 152 3.93 24.43 4.92
N LEU A 153 4.87 25.31 4.58
CA LEU A 153 5.17 25.68 3.20
C LEU A 153 5.66 24.47 2.39
N THR A 154 6.56 23.67 2.96
CA THR A 154 7.01 22.41 2.34
C THR A 154 5.82 21.47 2.11
N TYR A 155 4.95 21.27 3.10
CA TYR A 155 3.77 20.43 2.93
C TYR A 155 2.85 20.97 1.84
N ALA A 156 2.58 22.27 1.81
CA ALA A 156 1.74 22.90 0.79
C ALA A 156 2.33 22.73 -0.61
N ALA A 157 3.63 22.99 -0.79
CA ALA A 157 4.31 22.81 -2.06
C ALA A 157 4.26 21.35 -2.53
N LEU A 158 4.54 20.40 -1.62
CA LEU A 158 4.46 18.97 -1.94
C LEU A 158 3.04 18.53 -2.28
N VAL A 159 2.01 19.03 -1.58
CA VAL A 159 0.60 18.74 -1.90
C VAL A 159 0.26 19.16 -3.33
N VAL A 160 0.67 20.36 -3.75
CA VAL A 160 0.47 20.84 -5.12
C VAL A 160 1.19 19.96 -6.13
N LEU A 161 2.46 19.62 -5.86
CA LEU A 161 3.26 18.76 -6.74
C LEU A 161 2.70 17.34 -6.85
N ILE A 162 2.24 16.76 -5.74
CA ILE A 162 1.59 15.44 -5.72
C ILE A 162 0.33 15.47 -6.55
N PHE A 163 -0.53 16.47 -6.34
CA PHE A 163 -1.77 16.59 -7.09
C PHE A 163 -1.51 16.68 -8.58
N TYR A 164 -0.60 17.57 -9.00
CA TYR A 164 -0.15 17.67 -10.37
C TYR A 164 0.35 16.31 -10.89
N CYS A 165 1.25 15.67 -10.15
CA CYS A 165 1.85 14.38 -10.53
C CYS A 165 0.89 13.19 -10.59
N MET A 166 -0.26 13.27 -9.91
CA MET A 166 -1.31 12.23 -9.93
C MET A 166 -2.42 12.55 -10.93
N TYR A 167 -2.56 13.81 -11.34
CA TYR A 167 -3.53 14.24 -12.33
C TYR A 167 -3.02 13.98 -13.75
N THR A 168 -3.17 12.74 -14.22
CA THR A 168 -2.63 12.27 -15.50
C THR A 168 -3.77 11.81 -16.43
N PRO A 169 -4.58 12.73 -16.98
CA PRO A 169 -5.78 12.39 -17.75
C PRO A 169 -5.51 11.73 -19.11
N ASN A 170 -4.32 11.90 -19.70
CA ASN A 170 -3.94 11.22 -20.93
C ASN A 170 -3.25 9.88 -20.62
N ILE A 171 -4.04 8.80 -20.62
CA ILE A 171 -3.57 7.43 -20.36
C ILE A 171 -2.75 6.80 -21.49
N TYR A 172 -2.47 7.55 -22.56
CA TYR A 172 -1.70 7.09 -23.71
C TYR A 172 -0.38 7.83 -23.87
N GLY A 173 -0.12 8.87 -23.07
CA GLY A 173 0.99 9.83 -23.23
C GLY A 173 2.42 9.26 -23.12
N ARG A 174 2.57 7.93 -22.98
CA ARG A 174 3.85 7.21 -23.01
C ARG A 174 4.05 6.28 -24.21
N GLY A 175 3.15 6.29 -25.20
CA GLY A 175 3.27 5.43 -26.37
C GLY A 175 3.38 3.95 -25.99
N GLU A 176 4.51 3.30 -26.32
CA GLU A 176 4.76 1.86 -26.03
C GLU A 176 4.84 1.52 -24.55
N GLN A 177 4.99 2.52 -23.67
CA GLN A 177 4.98 2.36 -22.21
C GLN A 177 3.72 2.95 -21.57
N GLY A 178 2.65 3.15 -22.36
CA GLY A 178 1.34 3.56 -21.87
C GLY A 178 0.76 2.55 -20.88
N ASP A 179 0.13 3.03 -19.81
CA ASP A 179 -0.43 2.18 -18.76
C ASP A 179 -1.97 2.09 -18.84
N ASN A 180 -2.50 2.28 -20.05
CA ASN A 180 -3.92 2.26 -20.37
C ASN A 180 -4.60 0.94 -19.93
N TYR A 181 -3.89 -0.18 -19.99
CA TYR A 181 -4.36 -1.47 -19.45
C TYR A 181 -4.72 -1.39 -17.95
N HIS A 182 -3.88 -0.75 -17.12
CA HIS A 182 -4.16 -0.58 -15.71
C HIS A 182 -5.18 0.54 -15.44
N ALA A 183 -5.28 1.56 -16.29
CA ALA A 183 -6.39 2.52 -16.20
C ALA A 183 -7.74 1.81 -16.38
N HIS A 184 -7.86 0.98 -17.41
CA HIS A 184 -9.10 0.24 -17.71
C HIS A 184 -9.51 -0.73 -16.62
N ALA A 185 -8.56 -1.49 -16.08
CA ALA A 185 -8.79 -2.41 -14.97
C ALA A 185 -9.42 -1.73 -13.74
N TYR A 186 -9.28 -0.41 -13.62
CA TYR A 186 -9.81 0.36 -12.50
C TYR A 186 -11.03 1.23 -12.88
N PHE A 187 -11.02 1.89 -14.03
CA PHE A 187 -12.11 2.79 -14.42
C PHE A 187 -13.38 2.05 -14.85
N ASN A 188 -13.27 0.87 -15.47
CA ASN A 188 -14.43 0.12 -15.96
C ASN A 188 -15.49 -0.11 -14.86
N SER A 189 -15.05 -0.49 -13.66
CA SER A 189 -15.96 -0.69 -12.52
C SER A 189 -16.68 0.58 -12.09
N VAL A 190 -15.97 1.72 -12.10
CA VAL A 190 -16.56 3.04 -11.81
C VAL A 190 -17.61 3.39 -12.86
N TYR A 191 -17.27 3.17 -14.12
CA TYR A 191 -18.12 3.51 -15.25
C TYR A 191 -19.40 2.67 -15.29
N ASN A 192 -19.32 1.36 -15.04
CA ASN A 192 -20.50 0.48 -14.94
C ASN A 192 -21.48 0.98 -13.87
N VAL A 193 -20.97 1.37 -12.71
CA VAL A 193 -21.77 1.91 -11.59
C VAL A 193 -22.37 3.26 -11.92
N TYR A 194 -21.62 4.12 -12.62
CA TYR A 194 -22.08 5.41 -13.11
C TYR A 194 -23.28 5.23 -14.06
N GLN A 195 -23.18 4.28 -15.00
CA GLN A 195 -24.27 3.87 -15.91
C GLN A 195 -25.43 3.17 -15.18
N GLY A 196 -25.23 2.82 -13.91
CA GLY A 196 -26.29 2.34 -13.02
C GLY A 196 -26.39 0.83 -12.93
N MET A 197 -25.37 0.11 -13.38
CA MET A 197 -25.31 -1.35 -13.28
C MET A 197 -25.16 -1.82 -11.83
N PRO A 198 -25.73 -2.98 -11.48
CA PRO A 198 -25.48 -3.66 -10.22
C PRO A 198 -24.02 -4.17 -10.13
N TYR A 199 -23.52 -4.33 -8.91
CA TYR A 199 -22.26 -5.02 -8.62
C TYR A 199 -22.53 -6.53 -8.53
N THR A 200 -22.82 -7.19 -9.64
CA THR A 200 -23.00 -8.66 -9.68
C THR A 200 -21.66 -9.37 -9.77
N HIS A 201 -21.67 -10.70 -9.63
CA HIS A 201 -20.48 -11.55 -9.71
C HIS A 201 -19.69 -11.41 -11.03
N ASN A 202 -20.34 -11.04 -12.14
CA ASN A 202 -19.72 -10.88 -13.47
C ASN A 202 -19.34 -9.43 -13.83
N VAL A 203 -19.64 -8.46 -12.95
CA VAL A 203 -19.34 -7.03 -13.17
C VAL A 203 -18.45 -6.46 -12.06
N THR A 204 -18.26 -7.22 -10.98
CA THR A 204 -17.45 -6.82 -9.82
C THR A 204 -15.96 -6.84 -10.16
N SER A 205 -15.25 -5.75 -9.84
CA SER A 205 -13.79 -5.70 -10.04
C SER A 205 -13.06 -6.45 -8.93
N ILE A 206 -11.89 -6.97 -9.27
CA ILE A 206 -11.05 -7.70 -8.32
C ILE A 206 -10.42 -6.83 -7.23
N TYR A 207 -10.52 -5.50 -7.34
CA TYR A 207 -9.94 -4.56 -6.38
C TYR A 207 -10.95 -4.17 -5.28
N GLY A 208 -12.19 -4.63 -5.35
CA GLY A 208 -13.25 -4.32 -4.39
C GLY A 208 -14.37 -3.48 -5.00
N HIS A 209 -15.12 -2.78 -4.15
CA HIS A 209 -16.40 -2.13 -4.51
C HIS A 209 -16.30 -0.59 -4.50
N TYR A 210 -15.09 -0.06 -4.69
CA TYR A 210 -14.80 1.37 -4.67
C TYR A 210 -15.63 2.19 -5.68
N GLY A 211 -16.07 1.61 -6.80
CA GLY A 211 -16.90 2.31 -7.78
C GLY A 211 -18.19 2.88 -7.20
N LEU A 212 -18.72 2.29 -6.11
CA LEU A 212 -19.87 2.83 -5.37
C LEU A 212 -19.60 4.25 -4.82
N PHE A 213 -18.36 4.55 -4.41
CA PHE A 213 -17.99 5.86 -3.90
C PHE A 213 -18.00 6.94 -4.99
N PHE A 214 -17.83 6.56 -6.25
CA PHE A 214 -17.78 7.48 -7.39
C PHE A 214 -19.15 7.77 -7.99
N LYS A 215 -20.15 6.92 -7.77
CA LYS A 215 -21.48 7.04 -8.39
C LYS A 215 -22.08 8.43 -8.23
N ILE A 216 -22.21 8.89 -7.00
CA ILE A 216 -22.86 10.17 -6.69
C ILE A 216 -21.98 11.34 -7.16
N PRO A 217 -20.69 11.43 -6.79
CA PRO A 217 -19.82 12.50 -7.27
C PRO A 217 -19.79 12.64 -8.80
N MET A 218 -19.64 11.53 -9.53
CA MET A 218 -19.60 11.53 -11.00
C MET A 218 -20.92 12.00 -11.60
N LYS A 219 -22.07 11.59 -11.04
CA LYS A 219 -23.38 12.07 -11.51
C LYS A 219 -23.60 13.55 -11.23
N LEU A 220 -23.17 14.06 -10.07
CA LEU A 220 -23.36 15.46 -9.70
C LEU A 220 -22.60 16.43 -10.62
N VAL A 221 -21.43 16.03 -11.11
CA VAL A 221 -20.62 16.87 -12.02
C VAL A 221 -20.83 16.52 -13.49
N HIS A 222 -21.76 15.61 -13.82
CA HIS A 222 -21.90 15.01 -15.15
C HIS A 222 -20.55 14.57 -15.74
N GLY A 223 -19.73 13.96 -14.89
CA GLY A 223 -18.31 13.74 -15.15
C GLY A 223 -18.05 12.67 -16.21
N ASP A 224 -17.02 12.92 -17.01
CA ASP A 224 -16.40 11.96 -17.92
C ASP A 224 -15.16 11.32 -17.28
N PHE A 225 -14.37 10.61 -18.09
CA PHE A 225 -13.11 10.01 -17.66
C PHE A 225 -12.15 11.04 -17.03
N ARG A 226 -12.06 12.27 -17.55
CA ARG A 226 -11.19 13.32 -16.98
C ARG A 226 -11.65 13.73 -15.58
N ALA A 227 -12.96 13.85 -15.38
CA ALA A 227 -13.53 14.12 -14.05
C ALA A 227 -13.18 13.00 -13.05
N PHE A 228 -13.22 11.74 -13.48
CA PHE A 228 -12.76 10.63 -12.67
C PHE A 228 -11.27 10.73 -12.31
N VAL A 229 -10.41 11.02 -13.29
CA VAL A 229 -8.96 11.19 -13.07
C VAL A 229 -8.67 12.33 -12.08
N LEU A 230 -9.42 13.43 -12.17
CA LEU A 230 -9.35 14.52 -11.22
C LEU A 230 -9.71 14.07 -9.80
N MET A 231 -10.80 13.32 -9.65
CA MET A 231 -11.26 12.81 -8.34
C MET A 231 -10.25 11.84 -7.73
N ILE A 232 -9.72 10.88 -8.50
CA ILE A 232 -8.76 9.91 -7.99
C ILE A 232 -7.42 10.58 -7.62
N ALA A 233 -6.99 11.60 -8.37
CA ALA A 233 -5.83 12.44 -8.02
C ALA A 233 -6.06 13.21 -6.71
N GLY A 234 -7.27 13.75 -6.50
CA GLY A 234 -7.69 14.38 -5.25
C GLY A 234 -7.67 13.42 -4.06
N ILE A 235 -8.18 12.19 -4.24
CA ILE A 235 -8.15 11.13 -3.22
C ILE A 235 -6.71 10.75 -2.88
N GLY A 236 -5.82 10.62 -3.87
CA GLY A 236 -4.41 10.36 -3.61
C GLY A 236 -3.72 11.48 -2.87
N THR A 237 -3.97 12.72 -3.27
CA THR A 237 -3.46 13.90 -2.57
C THR A 237 -3.94 13.95 -1.11
N LEU A 238 -5.20 13.59 -0.86
CA LEU A 238 -5.76 13.48 0.49
C LEU A 238 -5.01 12.45 1.36
N ALA A 239 -4.57 11.33 0.79
CA ALA A 239 -3.78 10.33 1.52
C ALA A 239 -2.46 10.94 2.04
N TYR A 240 -1.80 11.77 1.23
CA TYR A 240 -0.57 12.47 1.61
C TYR A 240 -0.82 13.59 2.62
N ILE A 241 -1.92 14.34 2.48
CA ILE A 241 -2.32 15.32 3.50
C ILE A 241 -2.49 14.61 4.85
N CYS A 242 -3.16 13.45 4.87
CA CYS A 242 -3.29 12.65 6.08
C CYS A 242 -1.93 12.22 6.65
N ALA A 243 -1.02 11.75 5.79
CA ALA A 243 0.33 11.37 6.19
C ALA A 243 1.12 12.55 6.77
N PHE A 244 1.07 13.74 6.15
CA PHE A 244 1.73 14.95 6.65
C PHE A 244 1.16 15.42 7.98
N LEU A 245 -0.15 15.30 8.19
CA LEU A 245 -0.77 15.62 9.47
C LEU A 245 -0.37 14.61 10.57
N VAL A 246 -0.29 13.31 10.24
CA VAL A 246 0.24 12.30 11.17
C VAL A 246 1.70 12.62 11.52
N LEU A 247 2.53 12.89 10.51
CA LEU A 247 3.94 13.26 10.68
C LEU A 247 4.10 14.50 11.58
N GLN A 248 3.29 15.53 11.33
CA GLN A 248 3.23 16.76 12.13
C GLN A 248 2.91 16.49 13.60
N MET A 249 2.06 15.50 13.87
CA MET A 249 1.62 15.17 15.21
C MET A 249 2.57 14.20 15.94
N LEU A 250 3.26 13.33 15.19
CA LEU A 250 4.09 12.24 15.68
C LEU A 250 5.57 12.61 15.85
N VAL A 251 6.12 13.41 14.94
CA VAL A 251 7.56 13.76 14.90
C VAL A 251 7.79 15.19 15.39
N ARG A 252 8.68 15.35 16.36
CA ARG A 252 8.97 16.63 17.02
C ARG A 252 9.96 17.47 16.22
N SER A 253 11.02 16.83 15.71
CA SER A 253 12.09 17.51 14.96
C SER A 253 11.58 18.07 13.64
N ARG A 254 11.77 19.38 13.42
CA ARG A 254 11.37 20.07 12.17
C ARG A 254 12.17 19.60 10.96
N VAL A 255 13.49 19.48 11.11
CA VAL A 255 14.38 18.97 10.06
C VAL A 255 13.91 17.60 9.62
N LEU A 256 13.64 16.72 10.60
CA LEU A 256 13.17 15.37 10.30
C LEU A 256 11.78 15.34 9.69
N ARG A 257 10.88 16.28 10.05
CA ARG A 257 9.59 16.43 9.37
C ARG A 257 9.73 16.86 7.92
N ILE A 258 10.64 17.78 7.60
CA ILE A 258 10.92 18.19 6.21
C ILE A 258 11.49 17.01 5.43
N LEU A 259 12.51 16.33 5.96
CA LEU A 259 13.12 15.17 5.31
C LEU A 259 12.11 14.02 5.12
N ALA A 260 11.34 13.71 6.16
CA ALA A 260 10.32 12.69 6.08
C ALA A 260 9.20 13.06 5.12
N ALA A 261 8.83 14.34 4.99
CA ALA A 261 7.87 14.76 3.98
C ALA A 261 8.38 14.54 2.56
N LEU A 262 9.66 14.87 2.29
CA LEU A 262 10.30 14.55 1.01
C LEU A 262 10.31 13.03 0.76
N ALA A 263 10.71 12.24 1.76
CA ALA A 263 10.73 10.78 1.67
C ALA A 263 9.33 10.17 1.47
N LEU A 264 8.29 10.71 2.11
CA LEU A 264 6.90 10.26 1.93
C LEU A 264 6.50 10.39 0.47
N THR A 265 6.87 11.48 -0.19
CA THR A 265 6.49 11.75 -1.59
C THR A 265 7.29 10.96 -2.62
N PHE A 266 8.32 10.23 -2.21
CA PHE A 266 9.20 9.47 -3.10
C PHE A 266 8.47 8.53 -4.06
N PRO A 267 7.44 7.74 -3.66
CA PRO A 267 6.75 6.85 -4.59
C PRO A 267 6.08 7.60 -5.76
N VAL A 268 5.49 8.77 -5.51
CA VAL A 268 4.72 9.51 -6.52
C VAL A 268 5.59 10.51 -7.30
N LEU A 269 6.52 11.18 -6.65
CA LEU A 269 7.38 12.19 -7.29
C LEU A 269 8.66 11.56 -7.87
N GLY A 270 9.27 10.62 -7.16
CA GLY A 270 10.60 10.08 -7.46
C GLY A 270 10.65 8.69 -8.10
N MET A 271 9.61 7.86 -7.97
CA MET A 271 9.62 6.51 -8.57
C MET A 271 8.68 6.37 -9.76
N ARG A 272 7.42 6.75 -9.55
CA ARG A 272 6.35 6.49 -10.53
C ARG A 272 6.29 7.60 -11.57
N GLY A 273 6.45 7.19 -12.82
CA GLY A 273 6.31 8.09 -13.95
C GLY A 273 4.96 7.98 -14.68
N GLY A 274 4.07 7.08 -14.28
CA GLY A 274 2.69 6.94 -14.77
C GLY A 274 1.71 6.63 -13.62
N TYR A 275 0.44 6.36 -13.93
CA TYR A 275 -0.62 6.06 -12.95
C TYR A 275 -0.79 4.54 -12.78
N TYR A 276 -0.96 4.10 -11.54
CA TYR A 276 -1.29 2.71 -11.23
C TYR A 276 -2.23 2.72 -10.01
N TRP A 277 -3.49 3.02 -10.30
CA TRP A 277 -4.53 3.39 -9.34
C TRP A 277 -4.85 2.29 -8.34
N GLN A 278 -4.72 1.03 -8.77
CA GLN A 278 -4.88 -0.21 -7.99
C GLN A 278 -4.01 -0.22 -6.72
N VAL A 279 -2.85 0.43 -6.76
CA VAL A 279 -2.00 0.62 -5.57
C VAL A 279 -2.17 2.04 -5.06
N TRP A 280 -2.07 3.05 -5.93
CA TRP A 280 -2.07 4.47 -5.57
C TRP A 280 -3.19 5.26 -6.25
N PRO A 281 -4.24 5.69 -5.53
CA PRO A 281 -4.35 5.74 -4.07
C PRO A 281 -5.09 4.57 -3.43
N HIS A 282 -5.52 3.58 -4.21
CA HIS A 282 -6.52 2.61 -3.81
C HIS A 282 -6.14 1.83 -2.53
N ARG A 283 -4.89 1.41 -2.38
CA ARG A 283 -4.43 0.66 -1.19
C ARG A 283 -3.88 1.56 -0.07
N VAL A 284 -3.84 2.88 -0.27
CA VAL A 284 -3.13 3.81 0.63
C VAL A 284 -4.04 4.79 1.36
N ILE A 285 -5.15 5.22 0.73
CA ILE A 285 -6.03 6.24 1.33
C ILE A 285 -6.61 5.81 2.68
N PHE A 286 -7.18 4.61 2.77
CA PHE A 286 -7.78 4.14 4.02
C PHE A 286 -6.77 3.89 5.13
N PRO A 287 -5.61 3.28 4.89
CA PRO A 287 -4.54 3.25 5.88
C PRO A 287 -4.17 4.64 6.41
N MET A 288 -4.06 5.66 5.56
CA MET A 288 -3.69 7.01 6.00
C MET A 288 -4.82 7.73 6.75
N LEU A 289 -6.07 7.63 6.29
CA LEU A 289 -7.24 8.15 7.02
C LEU A 289 -7.35 7.50 8.40
N PHE A 290 -7.18 6.18 8.46
CA PHE A 290 -7.24 5.38 9.67
C PHE A 290 -6.11 5.73 10.65
N LEU A 291 -4.89 5.93 10.16
CA LEU A 291 -3.77 6.41 10.96
C LEU A 291 -3.99 7.82 11.49
N LEU A 292 -4.52 8.74 10.67
CA LEU A 292 -4.85 10.10 11.12
C LEU A 292 -5.93 10.07 12.21
N TYR A 293 -6.99 9.30 12.00
CA TYR A 293 -8.07 9.10 12.97
C TYR A 293 -7.53 8.55 14.31
N GLY A 294 -6.73 7.48 14.26
CA GLY A 294 -6.05 6.90 15.42
C GLY A 294 -5.13 7.90 16.12
N THR A 295 -4.35 8.67 15.35
CA THR A 295 -3.43 9.70 15.86
C THR A 295 -4.18 10.77 16.65
N VAL A 296 -5.28 11.31 16.10
CA VAL A 296 -6.09 12.35 16.74
C VAL A 296 -6.68 11.83 18.05
N ILE A 297 -7.32 10.65 18.02
CA ILE A 297 -7.97 10.07 19.19
C ILE A 297 -6.98 9.77 20.31
N LEU A 298 -5.84 9.16 19.96
CA LEU A 298 -4.82 8.77 20.93
C LEU A 298 -4.14 10.02 21.53
N LYS A 299 -3.75 10.99 20.70
CA LYS A 299 -3.07 12.21 21.16
C LYS A 299 -3.98 13.12 22.00
N LYS A 300 -5.25 13.27 21.61
CA LYS A 300 -6.24 14.09 22.34
C LYS A 300 -6.90 13.35 23.50
N LYS A 301 -6.60 12.05 23.69
CA LYS A 301 -7.20 11.17 24.69
C LYS A 301 -8.73 11.08 24.58
N TRP A 302 -9.25 11.13 23.36
CA TRP A 302 -10.69 11.03 23.09
C TRP A 302 -11.20 9.59 23.02
N SER A 303 -10.38 8.61 23.42
CA SER A 303 -10.75 7.19 23.34
C SER A 303 -11.94 6.86 24.24
N ASN A 304 -13.09 6.65 23.60
CA ASN A 304 -14.35 6.22 24.20
C ASN A 304 -15.09 5.27 23.26
N LEU A 305 -16.27 4.78 23.67
CA LEU A 305 -17.07 3.85 22.87
C LEU A 305 -17.45 4.40 21.48
N TRP A 306 -17.83 5.67 21.39
CA TRP A 306 -18.21 6.31 20.12
C TRP A 306 -17.04 6.42 19.16
N THR A 307 -15.86 6.80 19.65
CA THR A 307 -14.65 6.82 18.81
C THR A 307 -14.21 5.41 18.40
N ALA A 308 -14.45 4.40 19.24
CA ALA A 308 -14.21 3.00 18.89
C ALA A 308 -15.14 2.54 17.76
N ALA A 309 -16.44 2.85 17.88
CA ALA A 309 -17.46 2.58 16.87
C ALA A 309 -17.16 3.34 15.56
N GLY A 310 -16.75 4.60 15.65
CA GLY A 310 -16.32 5.40 14.49
C GLY A 310 -15.12 4.79 13.77
N GLY A 311 -14.20 4.14 14.49
CA GLY A 311 -13.11 3.38 13.86
C GLY A 311 -13.60 2.14 13.11
N TYR A 312 -14.58 1.41 13.66
CA TYR A 312 -15.21 0.29 12.94
C TYR A 312 -16.06 0.74 11.75
N LEU A 313 -16.67 1.92 11.82
CA LEU A 313 -17.32 2.55 10.66
C LEU A 313 -16.29 2.86 9.56
N LEU A 314 -15.13 3.41 9.94
CA LEU A 314 -14.05 3.65 8.98
C LEU A 314 -13.50 2.34 8.38
N CYS A 315 -13.41 1.28 9.18
CA CYS A 315 -13.08 -0.07 8.71
C CYS A 315 -14.13 -0.63 7.74
N MET A 316 -15.42 -0.45 8.00
CA MET A 316 -16.51 -0.83 7.09
C MET A 316 -16.34 -0.14 5.73
N LEU A 317 -16.09 1.17 5.72
CA LEU A 317 -15.84 1.93 4.50
C LEU A 317 -14.55 1.47 3.80
N ALA A 318 -13.51 1.10 4.56
CA ALA A 318 -12.28 0.56 4.01
C ALA A 318 -12.51 -0.79 3.32
N ILE A 319 -13.31 -1.68 3.90
CA ILE A 319 -13.68 -2.97 3.30
C ILE A 319 -14.47 -2.74 2.01
N LEU A 320 -15.41 -1.78 2.02
CA LEU A 320 -16.18 -1.44 0.83
C LEU A 320 -15.26 -0.92 -0.30
N TRP A 321 -14.27 -0.10 0.04
CA TRP A 321 -13.31 0.43 -0.92
C TRP A 321 -12.36 -0.63 -1.46
N ASN A 322 -11.59 -1.28 -0.59
CA ASN A 322 -10.71 -2.39 -0.89
C ASN A 322 -10.85 -3.47 0.19
N THR A 323 -11.51 -4.57 -0.16
CA THR A 323 -11.90 -5.64 0.78
C THR A 323 -10.71 -6.16 1.58
N GLU A 324 -9.60 -6.47 0.92
CA GLU A 324 -8.38 -7.00 1.54
C GLU A 324 -7.80 -6.02 2.58
N THR A 325 -7.50 -4.79 2.17
CA THR A 325 -6.92 -3.75 3.03
C THR A 325 -7.86 -3.43 4.20
N GLY A 326 -9.16 -3.32 3.95
CA GLY A 326 -10.16 -3.04 4.98
C GLY A 326 -10.22 -4.12 6.05
N LEU A 327 -10.17 -5.40 5.67
CA LEU A 327 -10.13 -6.52 6.63
C LEU A 327 -8.88 -6.46 7.52
N LEU A 328 -7.74 -6.13 6.94
CA LEU A 328 -6.46 -6.03 7.67
C LEU A 328 -6.43 -4.84 8.63
N LEU A 329 -6.98 -3.68 8.22
CA LEU A 329 -7.15 -2.53 9.10
C LEU A 329 -8.12 -2.81 10.25
N THR A 330 -9.15 -3.62 10.00
CA THR A 330 -10.12 -4.06 11.01
C THR A 330 -9.44 -4.88 12.12
N VAL A 331 -8.54 -5.79 11.74
CA VAL A 331 -7.71 -6.55 12.70
C VAL A 331 -6.79 -5.61 13.48
N SER A 332 -6.16 -4.63 12.82
CA SER A 332 -5.31 -3.66 13.50
C SER A 332 -6.07 -2.83 14.54
N TRP A 333 -7.29 -2.36 14.21
CA TRP A 333 -8.14 -1.62 15.15
C TRP A 333 -8.48 -2.44 16.39
N ALA A 334 -8.90 -3.69 16.20
CA ALA A 334 -9.16 -4.63 17.28
C ALA A 334 -7.92 -4.86 18.16
N GLY A 335 -6.78 -5.08 17.50
CA GLY A 335 -5.48 -5.26 18.14
C GLY A 335 -5.08 -4.08 19.03
N LEU A 336 -5.34 -2.84 18.61
CA LEU A 336 -5.08 -1.65 19.41
C LEU A 336 -5.83 -1.67 20.74
N TYR A 337 -7.14 -1.93 20.75
CA TYR A 337 -7.93 -1.93 21.98
C TYR A 337 -7.54 -3.07 22.92
N ILE A 338 -7.26 -4.26 22.37
CA ILE A 338 -6.75 -5.40 23.15
C ILE A 338 -5.38 -5.05 23.76
N SER A 339 -4.45 -4.52 22.96
CA SER A 339 -3.11 -4.11 23.41
C SER A 339 -3.17 -3.05 24.52
N ARG A 340 -4.09 -2.09 24.41
CA ARG A 340 -4.31 -1.06 25.42
C ARG A 340 -4.87 -1.64 26.72
N LEU A 341 -5.82 -2.57 26.64
CA LEU A 341 -6.34 -3.28 27.81
C LEU A 341 -5.23 -4.05 28.53
N LEU A 342 -4.42 -4.80 27.78
CA LEU A 342 -3.32 -5.60 28.33
C LEU A 342 -2.24 -4.75 29.01
N SER A 343 -2.06 -3.50 28.60
CA SER A 343 -1.15 -2.55 29.26
C SER A 343 -1.71 -1.83 30.49
N ARG A 344 -2.97 -2.08 30.89
CA ARG A 344 -3.51 -1.45 32.10
C ARG A 344 -2.85 -2.01 33.36
N LYS A 345 -2.79 -1.18 34.42
CA LYS A 345 -2.17 -1.55 35.70
C LYS A 345 -2.76 -2.83 36.29
N LYS A 346 -4.09 -2.93 36.24
CA LYS A 346 -4.89 -4.09 36.59
C LYS A 346 -5.93 -4.30 35.48
N TRP A 347 -6.03 -5.52 35.00
CA TRP A 347 -7.10 -5.99 34.12
C TRP A 347 -7.49 -7.39 34.60
N LYS A 348 -8.74 -7.78 34.37
CA LYS A 348 -9.25 -9.11 34.73
C LYS A 348 -9.40 -9.97 33.49
N ILE A 349 -9.22 -11.29 33.61
CA ILE A 349 -9.44 -12.21 32.48
C ILE A 349 -10.85 -12.06 31.87
N ARG A 350 -11.86 -11.81 32.71
CA ARG A 350 -13.23 -11.50 32.27
C ARG A 350 -13.32 -10.25 31.40
N GLU A 351 -12.57 -9.19 31.74
CA GLU A 351 -12.52 -7.96 30.95
C GLU A 351 -11.84 -8.20 29.60
N LEU A 352 -10.81 -9.07 29.56
CA LEU A 352 -10.17 -9.48 28.31
C LEU A 352 -11.16 -10.24 27.42
N PHE A 353 -11.85 -11.25 27.94
CA PHE A 353 -12.87 -11.98 27.19
C PHE A 353 -13.98 -11.05 26.66
N PHE A 354 -14.48 -10.15 27.50
CA PHE A 354 -15.48 -9.17 27.06
C PHE A 354 -14.94 -8.23 25.98
N SER A 355 -13.71 -7.74 26.14
CA SER A 355 -13.07 -6.87 25.15
C SER A 355 -12.85 -7.59 23.83
N VAL A 356 -12.39 -8.83 23.85
CA VAL A 356 -12.23 -9.66 22.64
C VAL A 356 -13.59 -9.88 21.99
N GLY A 357 -14.61 -10.27 22.74
CA GLY A 357 -15.98 -10.41 22.23
C GLY A 357 -16.52 -9.12 21.59
N ALA A 358 -16.31 -7.97 22.24
CA ALA A 358 -16.69 -6.67 21.72
C ALA A 358 -15.92 -6.30 20.44
N GLN A 359 -14.62 -6.61 20.37
CA GLN A 359 -13.85 -6.39 19.15
C GLN A 359 -14.35 -7.31 18.02
N CYS A 360 -14.58 -8.60 18.29
CA CYS A 360 -15.16 -9.52 17.30
C CYS A 360 -16.51 -9.03 16.77
N ALA A 361 -17.39 -8.54 17.64
CA ALA A 361 -18.66 -7.93 17.24
C ALA A 361 -18.45 -6.70 16.33
N GLY A 362 -17.49 -5.84 16.65
CA GLY A 362 -17.12 -4.71 15.80
C GLY A 362 -16.57 -5.12 14.43
N MET A 363 -15.75 -6.18 14.37
CA MET A 363 -15.24 -6.73 13.10
C MET A 363 -16.38 -7.30 12.25
N ILE A 364 -17.29 -8.07 12.86
CA ILE A 364 -18.48 -8.61 12.19
C ILE A 364 -19.36 -7.46 11.68
N PHE A 365 -19.57 -6.41 12.48
CA PHE A 365 -20.30 -5.22 12.06
C PHE A 365 -19.65 -4.56 10.84
N ALA A 366 -18.33 -4.37 10.84
CA ALA A 366 -17.63 -3.74 9.72
C ALA A 366 -17.76 -4.57 8.43
N PHE A 367 -17.62 -5.89 8.51
CA PHE A 367 -17.78 -6.77 7.36
C PHE A 367 -19.23 -6.83 6.87
N ALA A 368 -20.17 -7.14 7.77
CA ALA A 368 -21.59 -7.26 7.44
C ALA A 368 -22.18 -5.94 6.94
N GLY A 369 -21.71 -4.80 7.47
CA GLY A 369 -22.10 -3.48 7.00
C GLY A 369 -21.64 -3.21 5.56
N ALA A 370 -20.39 -3.53 5.22
CA ALA A 370 -19.89 -3.38 3.85
C ALA A 370 -20.63 -4.30 2.87
N TYR A 371 -20.78 -5.57 3.23
CA TYR A 371 -21.57 -6.55 2.48
C TYR A 371 -23.04 -6.12 2.30
N GLY A 372 -23.64 -5.57 3.36
CA GLY A 372 -24.99 -5.04 3.34
C GLY A 372 -25.16 -3.86 2.38
N ILE A 373 -24.21 -2.92 2.36
CA ILE A 373 -24.24 -1.76 1.45
C ILE A 373 -24.22 -2.20 -0.01
N VAL A 374 -23.34 -3.14 -0.38
CA VAL A 374 -23.28 -3.66 -1.76
C VAL A 374 -24.59 -4.34 -2.16
N ASN A 375 -25.17 -5.13 -1.25
CA ASN A 375 -26.41 -5.82 -1.55
C ASN A 375 -27.64 -4.89 -1.59
N LEU A 376 -27.70 -3.88 -0.72
CA LEU A 376 -28.73 -2.84 -0.80
C LEU A 376 -28.64 -2.09 -2.13
N TYR A 377 -27.41 -1.83 -2.59
CA TYR A 377 -27.19 -1.27 -3.92
C TYR A 377 -27.71 -2.18 -5.03
N ASN A 378 -27.37 -3.48 -5.02
CA ASN A 378 -27.83 -4.44 -6.03
C ASN A 378 -29.36 -4.56 -6.05
N LEU A 379 -29.99 -4.65 -4.87
CA LEU A 379 -31.45 -4.68 -4.75
C LEU A 379 -32.10 -3.40 -5.28
N SER A 380 -31.49 -2.23 -5.04
CA SER A 380 -31.96 -0.95 -5.64
C SER A 380 -31.87 -0.93 -7.17
N LYS A 381 -31.13 -1.88 -7.75
CA LYS A 381 -30.95 -2.09 -9.18
C LYS A 381 -31.71 -3.30 -9.72
N HIS A 382 -32.66 -3.83 -8.95
CA HIS A 382 -33.45 -5.03 -9.30
C HIS A 382 -32.59 -6.27 -9.58
N SER A 383 -31.37 -6.30 -9.04
CA SER A 383 -30.46 -7.46 -9.11
C SER A 383 -30.59 -8.31 -7.85
N PRO A 384 -30.37 -9.63 -7.94
CA PRO A 384 -30.26 -10.47 -6.75
C PRO A 384 -29.10 -10.03 -5.85
N MET A 385 -29.19 -10.43 -4.58
CA MET A 385 -28.09 -10.28 -3.64
C MET A 385 -26.91 -11.18 -4.04
N ASN A 386 -25.71 -10.64 -3.93
CA ASN A 386 -24.47 -11.40 -4.01
C ASN A 386 -24.37 -12.35 -2.83
N SER A 387 -23.77 -13.52 -3.05
CA SER A 387 -23.32 -14.37 -1.93
C SER A 387 -22.09 -13.76 -1.24
N VAL A 388 -21.75 -14.27 -0.06
CA VAL A 388 -20.48 -13.91 0.61
C VAL A 388 -19.27 -14.27 -0.25
N ARG A 389 -19.36 -15.35 -1.05
CA ARG A 389 -18.30 -15.75 -1.98
C ARG A 389 -18.10 -14.70 -3.07
N ASP A 390 -19.19 -14.18 -3.63
CA ASP A 390 -19.16 -13.16 -4.68
C ASP A 390 -18.60 -11.82 -4.16
N PHE A 391 -19.00 -11.43 -2.94
CA PHE A 391 -18.46 -10.23 -2.29
C PHE A 391 -16.96 -10.32 -1.99
N LEU A 392 -16.45 -11.52 -1.76
CA LEU A 392 -15.03 -11.76 -1.47
C LEU A 392 -14.21 -12.05 -2.73
N ILE A 393 -14.74 -11.86 -3.94
CA ILE A 393 -13.94 -11.94 -5.17
C ILE A 393 -12.81 -10.90 -5.11
N PRO A 394 -11.57 -11.26 -5.48
CA PRO A 394 -11.12 -12.56 -5.98
C PRO A 394 -10.54 -13.48 -4.89
N LEU A 395 -10.56 -13.08 -3.61
CA LEU A 395 -9.89 -13.77 -2.49
C LEU A 395 -10.33 -15.23 -2.33
N LEU A 396 -11.56 -15.56 -2.72
CA LEU A 396 -12.12 -16.92 -2.69
C LEU A 396 -12.25 -17.57 -4.09
N SER A 397 -11.57 -17.02 -5.09
CA SER A 397 -11.53 -17.60 -6.45
C SER A 397 -10.40 -18.62 -6.52
N ASP A 398 -10.72 -19.79 -7.06
CA ASP A 398 -9.78 -20.90 -7.19
C ASP A 398 -8.64 -20.51 -8.13
N GLY A 399 -7.39 -20.82 -7.76
CA GLY A 399 -6.22 -20.52 -8.58
C GLY A 399 -5.80 -19.04 -8.66
N TYR A 400 -6.63 -18.08 -8.23
CA TYR A 400 -6.25 -16.67 -8.31
C TYR A 400 -5.04 -16.34 -7.41
N MET A 401 -5.11 -16.73 -6.13
CA MET A 401 -4.05 -16.44 -5.17
C MET A 401 -2.82 -17.33 -5.34
N THR A 402 -2.92 -18.50 -6.00
CA THR A 402 -1.83 -19.48 -6.15
C THR A 402 -1.21 -19.50 -7.54
N ASP A 403 -2.03 -19.39 -8.59
CA ASP A 403 -1.59 -19.66 -9.96
C ASP A 403 -1.50 -18.37 -10.78
N THR A 404 -2.38 -17.40 -10.50
CA THR A 404 -2.45 -16.13 -11.26
C THR A 404 -1.57 -15.04 -10.63
N LEU A 405 -1.68 -14.85 -9.31
CA LEU A 405 -1.08 -13.71 -8.62
C LEU A 405 0.30 -14.00 -8.01
N HIS A 406 0.58 -15.26 -7.68
CA HIS A 406 1.79 -15.69 -6.96
C HIS A 406 3.06 -15.40 -7.76
N LEU A 407 4.07 -14.85 -7.10
CA LEU A 407 5.45 -14.82 -7.59
C LEU A 407 6.40 -15.24 -6.46
N ASP A 408 7.52 -15.87 -6.81
CA ASP A 408 8.48 -16.31 -5.81
C ASP A 408 9.15 -15.12 -5.10
N LEU A 409 9.29 -15.25 -3.78
CA LEU A 409 9.95 -14.25 -2.96
C LEU A 409 11.47 -14.26 -3.16
N PRO A 410 12.11 -13.09 -3.32
CA PRO A 410 13.56 -13.02 -3.32
C PRO A 410 14.10 -13.42 -1.94
N THR A 411 14.95 -14.45 -1.89
CA THR A 411 15.57 -14.96 -0.65
C THR A 411 16.89 -14.25 -0.30
N TYR A 412 17.38 -13.38 -1.18
CA TYR A 412 18.51 -12.50 -0.91
C TYR A 412 18.07 -11.24 -0.12
N PRO A 413 19.01 -10.53 0.54
CA PRO A 413 18.74 -9.23 1.17
C PRO A 413 17.96 -8.26 0.27
N SER A 414 16.69 -8.02 0.61
CA SER A 414 15.79 -7.17 -0.17
C SER A 414 15.03 -6.19 0.74
N ALA A 415 14.60 -5.06 0.18
CA ALA A 415 13.98 -3.96 0.92
C ALA A 415 12.79 -4.39 1.79
N TYR A 416 11.99 -5.36 1.33
CA TYR A 416 10.84 -5.86 2.09
C TYR A 416 11.26 -6.48 3.44
N MET A 417 12.43 -7.10 3.54
CA MET A 417 12.94 -7.68 4.79
C MET A 417 13.26 -6.57 5.82
N ALA A 418 13.82 -5.46 5.35
CA ALA A 418 14.08 -4.28 6.20
C ALA A 418 12.76 -3.65 6.67
N VAL A 419 11.77 -3.56 5.79
CA VAL A 419 10.43 -3.07 6.12
C VAL A 419 9.71 -3.97 7.13
N ILE A 420 9.74 -5.30 6.96
CA ILE A 420 9.19 -6.24 7.95
C ILE A 420 9.88 -6.03 9.30
N THR A 421 11.21 -5.94 9.32
CA THR A 421 11.98 -5.70 10.54
C THR A 421 11.59 -4.39 11.22
N LEU A 422 11.38 -3.32 10.44
CA LEU A 422 10.90 -2.03 10.93
C LEU A 422 9.52 -2.15 11.58
N PHE A 423 8.57 -2.83 10.94
CA PHE A 423 7.23 -2.97 11.51
C PHE A 423 7.20 -3.92 12.71
N LEU A 424 7.94 -5.04 12.68
CA LEU A 424 8.11 -5.94 13.83
C LEU A 424 8.72 -5.21 15.03
N THR A 425 9.63 -4.25 14.80
CA THR A 425 10.13 -3.36 15.86
C THR A 425 8.98 -2.57 16.50
N GLY A 426 8.07 -2.00 15.70
CA GLY A 426 6.89 -1.31 16.24
C GLY A 426 5.89 -2.22 16.95
N VAL A 427 5.70 -3.46 16.48
CA VAL A 427 4.92 -4.49 17.19
C VAL A 427 5.55 -4.80 18.55
N ALA A 428 6.86 -5.06 18.57
CA ALA A 428 7.62 -5.33 19.80
C ALA A 428 7.53 -4.17 20.79
N MET A 429 7.62 -2.91 20.33
CA MET A 429 7.41 -1.73 21.17
C MET A 429 6.01 -1.69 21.79
N GLY A 430 4.98 -2.07 21.02
CA GLY A 430 3.61 -2.14 21.52
C GLY A 430 3.38 -3.26 22.53
N ILE A 431 3.96 -4.44 22.31
CA ILE A 431 3.86 -5.59 23.22
C ILE A 431 4.69 -5.36 24.49
N ALA A 432 5.89 -4.78 24.38
CA ALA A 432 6.72 -4.43 25.53
C ALA A 432 5.97 -3.53 26.52
N GLY A 433 5.10 -2.65 26.00
CA GLY A 433 4.20 -1.82 26.80
C GLY A 433 3.23 -2.59 27.71
N TRP A 434 3.02 -3.89 27.50
CA TRP A 434 2.20 -4.74 28.38
C TRP A 434 2.93 -5.06 29.69
N PHE A 435 4.26 -5.01 29.69
CA PHE A 435 5.15 -5.37 30.81
C PHE A 435 5.83 -4.16 31.47
N GLY A 436 5.71 -2.96 30.90
CA GLY A 436 6.37 -1.73 31.37
C GLY A 436 5.74 -1.07 32.61
N ASP A 437 6.37 0.00 33.12
CA ASP A 437 5.85 0.75 34.28
C ASP A 437 4.48 1.39 33.97
N LYS A 438 3.50 0.96 34.76
CA LYS A 438 2.05 1.05 34.49
C LYS A 438 1.44 2.45 34.66
N GLU A 439 2.23 3.50 34.89
CA GLU A 439 1.70 4.82 35.29
C GLU A 439 1.35 5.79 34.15
N LYS A 440 1.84 5.58 32.92
CA LYS A 440 1.26 6.22 31.71
C LYS A 440 1.93 5.70 30.43
N ARG A 441 1.27 4.76 29.76
CA ARG A 441 1.63 4.36 28.39
C ARG A 441 1.51 5.58 27.46
N ARG A 442 2.53 5.79 26.63
CA ARG A 442 2.58 6.89 25.66
C ARG A 442 1.64 6.60 24.48
N TRP A 443 0.93 7.63 24.03
CA TRP A 443 0.00 7.51 22.90
C TRP A 443 0.74 7.15 21.61
N GLU A 444 2.01 7.57 21.49
CA GLU A 444 2.89 7.20 20.37
C GLU A 444 3.14 5.68 20.30
N THR A 445 3.26 5.00 21.45
CA THR A 445 3.45 3.54 21.50
C THR A 445 2.21 2.79 21.02
N ASP A 446 1.02 3.30 21.35
CA ASP A 446 -0.26 2.77 20.87
C ASP A 446 -0.40 2.98 19.36
N LEU A 447 -0.05 4.17 18.86
CA LEU A 447 -0.13 4.49 17.43
C LEU A 447 0.87 3.66 16.62
N VAL A 448 2.11 3.53 17.08
CA VAL A 448 3.14 2.72 16.38
C VAL A 448 2.72 1.25 16.31
N PHE A 449 2.09 0.72 17.37
CA PHE A 449 1.54 -0.63 17.35
C PHE A 449 0.43 -0.77 16.29
N LEU A 450 -0.54 0.16 16.29
CA LEU A 450 -1.62 0.21 15.29
C LEU A 450 -1.06 0.28 13.86
N LEU A 451 -0.10 1.18 13.63
CA LEU A 451 0.56 1.36 12.35
C LEU A 451 1.25 0.07 11.90
N SER A 452 2.08 -0.52 12.76
CA SER A 452 2.83 -1.72 12.42
C SER A 452 1.95 -2.93 12.13
N VAL A 453 0.92 -3.18 12.94
CA VAL A 453 -0.01 -4.31 12.72
C VAL A 453 -0.77 -4.10 11.40
N GLY A 454 -1.27 -2.88 11.16
CA GLY A 454 -1.97 -2.56 9.91
C GLY A 454 -1.07 -2.71 8.68
N ALA A 455 0.16 -2.22 8.75
CA ALA A 455 1.11 -2.28 7.65
C ALA A 455 1.60 -3.71 7.36
N LEU A 456 1.89 -4.51 8.40
CA LEU A 456 2.22 -5.94 8.23
C LEU A 456 1.07 -6.72 7.59
N GLY A 457 -0.17 -6.37 7.94
CA GLY A 457 -1.34 -6.90 7.26
C GLY A 457 -1.35 -6.51 5.78
N CYS A 458 -1.26 -5.21 5.46
CA CYS A 458 -1.30 -4.72 4.07
C CYS A 458 -0.15 -5.27 3.21
N LEU A 459 0.97 -5.66 3.83
CA LEU A 459 2.11 -6.26 3.14
C LEU A 459 1.81 -7.66 2.60
N VAL A 460 0.74 -8.34 3.04
CA VAL A 460 0.32 -9.66 2.50
C VAL A 460 0.20 -9.63 0.98
N TYR A 461 -0.31 -8.53 0.40
CA TYR A 461 -0.38 -8.34 -1.04
C TYR A 461 1.00 -8.45 -1.72
N TYR A 462 2.01 -7.74 -1.20
CA TYR A 462 3.37 -7.83 -1.71
C TYR A 462 3.97 -9.21 -1.46
N MET A 463 3.70 -9.83 -0.30
CA MET A 463 4.22 -11.17 0.00
C MET A 463 3.72 -12.19 -1.01
N ASN A 464 2.46 -12.07 -1.47
CA ASN A 464 1.95 -12.94 -2.52
C ASN A 464 2.54 -12.58 -3.90
N ARG A 465 2.64 -11.28 -4.22
CA ARG A 465 3.14 -10.78 -5.49
C ARG A 465 4.31 -9.81 -5.30
N PRO A 466 5.54 -10.30 -5.07
CA PRO A 466 6.74 -9.50 -4.81
C PRO A 466 7.29 -8.72 -6.03
N SER A 467 6.41 -8.12 -6.83
CA SER A 467 6.77 -7.10 -7.80
C SER A 467 7.23 -5.83 -7.09
N TYR A 468 8.29 -5.22 -7.60
CA TYR A 468 9.01 -4.11 -6.97
C TYR A 468 8.08 -2.99 -6.45
N HIS A 469 7.18 -2.49 -7.31
CA HIS A 469 6.26 -1.38 -6.97
C HIS A 469 5.07 -1.76 -6.09
N ASN A 470 4.84 -3.05 -5.86
CA ASN A 470 3.78 -3.47 -4.93
C ASN A 470 4.18 -3.16 -3.48
N LEU A 471 5.48 -3.03 -3.18
CA LEU A 471 5.95 -2.64 -1.86
C LEU A 471 5.51 -1.21 -1.49
N ASP A 472 5.16 -0.39 -2.48
CA ASP A 472 4.68 0.97 -2.26
C ASP A 472 3.40 1.01 -1.40
N CYS A 473 2.63 -0.09 -1.31
CA CYS A 473 1.37 -0.16 -0.54
C CYS A 473 1.57 0.15 0.95
N ILE A 474 2.78 -0.02 1.48
CA ILE A 474 3.13 0.25 2.89
C ILE A 474 4.15 1.38 3.05
N SER A 475 4.59 2.01 1.95
CA SER A 475 5.71 2.95 1.95
C SER A 475 5.50 4.14 2.89
N LEU A 476 4.29 4.74 2.90
CA LEU A 476 3.99 5.83 3.82
C LEU A 476 4.05 5.41 5.28
N SER A 477 3.50 4.23 5.60
CA SER A 477 3.59 3.66 6.95
C SER A 477 5.04 3.43 7.36
N ALA A 478 5.87 2.91 6.45
CA ALA A 478 7.29 2.67 6.71
C ALA A 478 8.03 3.99 6.97
N VAL A 479 7.84 5.02 6.13
CA VAL A 479 8.49 6.32 6.31
C VAL A 479 8.02 7.01 7.61
N LEU A 480 6.73 6.95 7.95
CA LEU A 480 6.21 7.50 9.20
C LEU A 480 6.84 6.83 10.43
N LEU A 481 6.95 5.49 10.43
CA LEU A 481 7.58 4.76 11.52
C LEU A 481 9.09 5.01 11.59
N ALA A 482 9.78 4.99 10.45
CA ALA A 482 11.20 5.30 10.35
C ALA A 482 11.47 6.73 10.87
N ALA A 483 10.69 7.73 10.44
CA ALA A 483 10.81 9.10 10.94
C ALA A 483 10.54 9.20 12.44
N TYR A 484 9.58 8.44 12.97
CA TYR A 484 9.35 8.40 14.41
C TYR A 484 10.56 7.85 15.18
N LEU A 485 11.15 6.73 14.72
CA LEU A 485 12.32 6.11 15.33
C LEU A 485 13.60 6.94 15.13
N ALA A 486 13.73 7.60 13.99
CA ALA A 486 14.86 8.45 13.64
C ALA A 486 15.09 9.57 14.65
N GLN A 487 14.02 10.05 15.33
CA GLN A 487 14.15 11.02 16.42
C GLN A 487 15.13 10.56 17.51
N TYR A 488 15.19 9.25 17.80
CA TYR A 488 16.12 8.73 18.79
C TYR A 488 17.57 8.77 18.31
N GLY A 489 17.80 8.61 17.01
CA GLY A 489 19.11 8.78 16.38
C GLY A 489 19.54 10.24 16.38
N MET A 490 18.63 11.14 16.02
CA MET A 490 18.89 12.58 16.08
C MET A 490 19.21 13.04 17.51
N ASP A 491 18.47 12.57 18.51
CA ASP A 491 18.76 12.85 19.92
C ASP A 491 20.10 12.23 20.38
N PHE A 492 20.47 11.08 19.84
CA PHE A 492 21.75 10.42 20.12
C PHE A 492 22.92 11.25 19.59
N VAL A 493 22.87 11.75 18.35
CA VAL A 493 23.90 12.65 17.79
C VAL A 493 24.01 13.92 18.62
N ARG A 494 22.88 14.57 18.91
CA ARG A 494 22.86 15.87 19.61
C ARG A 494 23.41 15.83 21.04
N LYS A 495 23.44 14.64 21.64
CA LYS A 495 23.98 14.42 23.00
C LYS A 495 25.40 13.87 22.99
N ASN A 496 26.09 13.94 21.85
CA ASN A 496 27.40 13.30 21.61
C ASN A 496 27.37 11.84 22.07
N GLY A 497 26.35 11.09 21.64
CA GLY A 497 26.04 9.76 22.15
C GLY A 497 27.20 8.76 22.05
N TRP A 498 28.08 8.94 21.04
CA TRP A 498 29.30 8.15 20.88
C TRP A 498 30.33 8.40 22.00
N GLU A 499 30.59 9.66 22.33
CA GLU A 499 31.51 10.05 23.40
C GLU A 499 30.94 9.72 24.78
N ASN A 500 29.63 9.95 24.94
CA ASN A 500 28.90 9.74 26.18
C ASN A 500 28.36 8.32 26.36
N ILE A 501 28.75 7.37 25.51
CA ILE A 501 28.20 6.01 25.52
C ILE A 501 28.43 5.28 26.84
N ALA A 502 29.53 5.60 27.53
CA ALA A 502 29.83 5.08 28.87
C ALA A 502 28.73 5.43 29.89
N ARG A 503 28.14 6.64 29.77
CA ARG A 503 27.08 7.17 30.63
C ARG A 503 25.67 6.76 30.19
N SER A 504 25.51 6.30 28.94
CA SER A 504 24.23 5.80 28.43
C SER A 504 23.99 4.35 28.84
N THR A 505 22.72 3.96 28.96
CA THR A 505 22.34 2.54 29.11
C THR A 505 22.47 1.79 27.79
N PHE A 506 22.62 0.46 27.83
CA PHE A 506 22.59 -0.38 26.62
C PHE A 506 21.36 -0.10 25.74
N TYR A 507 20.18 -0.01 26.36
CA TYR A 507 18.93 0.34 25.67
C TYR A 507 19.02 1.67 24.92
N GLU A 508 19.56 2.72 25.53
CA GLU A 508 19.70 4.03 24.89
C GLU A 508 20.68 4.00 23.72
N ALA A 509 21.80 3.29 23.86
CA ALA A 509 22.76 3.12 22.79
C ALA A 509 22.16 2.38 21.59
N MET A 510 21.49 1.24 21.81
CA MET A 510 20.86 0.47 20.73
C MET A 510 19.71 1.22 20.07
N ARG A 511 18.85 1.88 20.87
CA ARG A 511 17.76 2.71 20.35
C ARG A 511 18.29 3.89 19.54
N GLY A 512 19.40 4.50 19.97
CA GLY A 512 20.13 5.52 19.22
C GLY A 512 20.60 4.97 17.88
N GLY A 513 21.26 3.81 17.86
CA GLY A 513 21.71 3.13 16.64
C GLY A 513 20.58 2.81 15.66
N ILE A 514 19.50 2.19 16.13
CA ILE A 514 18.29 1.94 15.31
C ILE A 514 17.74 3.25 14.75
N GLY A 515 17.72 4.32 15.57
CA GLY A 515 17.32 5.65 15.13
C GLY A 515 18.25 6.24 14.07
N LEU A 516 19.57 6.03 14.15
CA LEU A 516 20.52 6.47 13.12
C LEU A 516 20.27 5.76 11.79
N ILE A 517 20.01 4.45 11.81
CA ILE A 517 19.65 3.68 10.62
C ILE A 517 18.38 4.24 10.00
N CYS A 518 17.34 4.46 10.80
CA CYS A 518 16.08 5.04 10.31
C CYS A 518 16.26 6.46 9.76
N ALA A 519 17.11 7.28 10.38
CA ALA A 519 17.41 8.63 9.90
C ALA A 519 18.14 8.58 8.55
N ALA A 520 19.11 7.68 8.40
CA ALA A 520 19.80 7.44 7.13
C ALA A 520 18.84 6.95 6.04
N SER A 521 17.91 6.04 6.35
CA SER A 521 16.90 5.58 5.39
C SER A 521 15.95 6.70 4.94
N VAL A 522 15.48 7.53 5.88
CA VAL A 522 14.63 8.69 5.55
C VAL A 522 15.40 9.72 4.70
N LEU A 523 16.67 9.96 5.01
CA LEU A 523 17.53 10.83 4.22
C LEU A 523 17.73 10.26 2.81
N ALA A 524 18.08 8.98 2.68
CA ALA A 524 18.26 8.31 1.39
C ALA A 524 17.00 8.41 0.50
N MET A 525 15.82 8.15 1.06
CA MET A 525 14.55 8.29 0.33
C MET A 525 14.25 9.75 -0.04
N GLY A 526 14.52 10.69 0.86
CA GLY A 526 14.32 12.12 0.61
C GLY A 526 15.22 12.65 -0.51
N THR A 527 16.51 12.31 -0.47
CA THR A 527 17.49 12.71 -1.49
C THR A 527 17.27 11.97 -2.80
N GLY A 528 16.97 10.67 -2.74
CA GLY A 528 16.55 9.90 -3.89
C GLY A 528 15.34 10.53 -4.58
N ASN A 529 14.36 11.02 -3.83
CA ASN A 529 13.22 11.73 -4.41
C ASN A 529 13.63 13.00 -5.17
N VAL A 530 14.48 13.85 -4.56
CA VAL A 530 14.95 15.09 -5.20
C VAL A 530 15.72 14.79 -6.50
N LEU A 531 16.59 13.78 -6.48
CA LEU A 531 17.39 13.39 -7.65
C LEU A 531 16.51 12.92 -8.81
N GLN A 532 15.51 12.08 -8.54
CA GLN A 532 14.66 11.48 -9.57
C GLN A 532 13.53 12.38 -10.07
N PHE A 533 13.13 13.36 -9.25
CA PHE A 533 11.95 14.17 -9.54
C PHE A 533 12.05 14.84 -10.92
N SER A 534 13.22 15.40 -11.25
CA SER A 534 13.43 16.04 -12.56
C SER A 534 13.14 15.10 -13.73
N GLN A 535 13.73 13.90 -13.73
CA GLN A 535 13.53 12.90 -14.77
C GLN A 535 12.08 12.44 -14.85
N ASN A 536 11.43 12.16 -13.71
CA ASN A 536 10.03 11.75 -13.74
C ASN A 536 9.08 12.88 -14.16
N SER A 537 9.38 14.13 -13.78
CA SER A 537 8.54 15.29 -14.13
C SER A 537 8.47 15.50 -15.63
N GLN A 538 9.59 15.34 -16.35
CA GLN A 538 9.62 15.40 -17.81
C GLN A 538 8.74 14.32 -18.44
N ILE A 539 8.76 13.10 -17.91
CA ILE A 539 7.89 12.04 -18.46
C ILE A 539 6.41 12.32 -18.16
N LYS A 540 6.10 13.09 -17.11
CA LYS A 540 4.72 13.41 -16.72
C LYS A 540 4.08 14.49 -17.57
N GLU A 541 4.86 15.37 -18.21
CA GLU A 541 4.34 16.45 -19.06
C GLU A 541 3.34 15.94 -20.12
N ASN A 542 3.64 14.82 -20.78
CA ASN A 542 2.78 14.24 -21.82
C ASN A 542 1.42 13.74 -21.29
N PHE A 543 1.33 13.37 -20.01
CA PHE A 543 0.08 12.86 -19.43
C PHE A 543 -0.97 13.94 -19.19
N HIS A 544 -0.59 15.21 -19.25
CA HIS A 544 -1.50 16.34 -19.04
C HIS A 544 -2.18 16.81 -20.33
N ASN A 545 -1.66 16.41 -21.50
CA ASN A 545 -2.24 16.80 -22.79
C ASN A 545 -3.44 15.91 -23.16
N THR A 546 -4.66 16.42 -22.98
CA THR A 546 -5.90 15.69 -23.29
C THR A 546 -6.43 15.91 -24.71
N ALA A 547 -5.88 16.89 -25.45
CA ALA A 547 -6.42 17.27 -26.76
C ALA A 547 -6.47 16.09 -27.73
N GLU A 548 -5.39 15.30 -27.79
CA GLU A 548 -5.32 14.13 -28.69
C GLU A 548 -6.34 13.05 -28.34
N PHE A 549 -6.64 12.87 -27.04
CA PHE A 549 -7.64 11.87 -26.63
C PHE A 549 -9.07 12.35 -26.91
N GLU A 550 -9.32 13.65 -26.76
CA GLU A 550 -10.58 14.29 -27.14
C GLU A 550 -10.80 14.20 -28.66
N ASP A 551 -9.79 14.54 -29.45
CA ASP A 551 -9.84 14.43 -30.91
C ASP A 551 -10.08 12.98 -31.35
N PHE A 552 -9.42 12.01 -30.71
CA PHE A 552 -9.64 10.60 -30.98
C PHE A 552 -11.08 10.16 -30.67
N ALA A 553 -11.63 10.57 -29.53
CA ALA A 553 -13.02 10.28 -29.19
C ALA A 553 -13.98 10.87 -30.25
N GLN A 554 -13.74 12.09 -30.72
CA GLN A 554 -14.55 12.72 -31.78
C GLN A 554 -14.40 11.99 -33.13
N GLN A 555 -13.22 11.49 -33.47
CA GLN A 555 -13.03 10.66 -34.67
C GLN A 555 -13.85 9.36 -34.61
N VAL A 556 -13.91 8.72 -33.44
CA VAL A 556 -14.80 7.57 -33.22
C VAL A 556 -16.25 7.99 -33.40
N ALA A 557 -16.67 9.13 -32.82
CA ALA A 557 -18.04 9.62 -32.90
C ALA A 557 -18.50 10.01 -34.32
N ALA A 558 -17.58 10.36 -35.21
CA ALA A 558 -17.88 10.67 -36.60
C ALA A 558 -18.28 9.45 -37.44
N VAL A 559 -17.96 8.23 -36.99
CA VAL A 559 -18.15 6.99 -37.75
C VAL A 559 -19.03 5.99 -37.00
N VAL A 560 -18.84 5.86 -35.68
CA VAL A 560 -19.59 4.93 -34.83
C VAL A 560 -20.84 5.65 -34.32
N PRO A 561 -22.06 5.13 -34.53
CA PRO A 561 -23.28 5.73 -33.99
C PRO A 561 -23.26 5.80 -32.45
N ALA A 562 -23.89 6.84 -31.89
CA ALA A 562 -23.98 7.02 -30.45
C ALA A 562 -24.60 5.81 -29.76
N ASN A 563 -24.01 5.40 -28.62
CA ASN A 563 -24.47 4.25 -27.83
C ASN A 563 -24.48 2.91 -28.57
N THR A 564 -23.66 2.74 -29.61
CA THR A 564 -23.38 1.43 -30.20
C THR A 564 -22.87 0.47 -29.11
N HIS A 565 -23.35 -0.78 -29.12
CA HIS A 565 -22.89 -1.84 -28.22
C HIS A 565 -21.38 -1.97 -28.25
N ALA A 566 -20.74 -1.96 -27.08
CA ALA A 566 -19.30 -1.85 -27.00
C ALA A 566 -18.73 -2.46 -25.74
N PHE A 567 -17.54 -3.03 -25.84
CA PHE A 567 -16.87 -3.70 -24.73
C PHE A 567 -15.35 -3.69 -24.93
N GLY A 568 -14.61 -4.02 -23.88
CA GLY A 568 -13.18 -4.26 -23.98
C GLY A 568 -12.31 -3.17 -23.40
N LEU A 569 -11.01 -3.42 -23.46
CA LEU A 569 -9.96 -2.52 -22.97
C LEU A 569 -10.12 -1.12 -23.56
N ASN A 570 -10.09 -0.13 -22.68
CA ASN A 570 -10.12 1.31 -23.00
C ASN A 570 -11.41 1.83 -23.66
N VAL A 571 -12.45 1.00 -23.80
CA VAL A 571 -13.71 1.41 -24.45
C VAL A 571 -14.56 2.26 -23.51
N ALA A 572 -14.61 1.90 -22.22
CA ALA A 572 -15.34 2.67 -21.20
C ALA A 572 -14.82 4.12 -21.11
N GLU A 573 -13.51 4.30 -21.25
CA GLU A 573 -12.82 5.58 -21.25
C GLU A 573 -13.25 6.44 -22.44
N VAL A 574 -13.17 5.89 -23.67
CA VAL A 574 -13.61 6.58 -24.89
C VAL A 574 -15.10 6.93 -24.82
N TYR A 575 -15.93 5.98 -24.42
CA TYR A 575 -17.38 6.19 -24.33
C TYR A 575 -17.74 7.21 -23.25
N SER A 576 -17.01 7.20 -22.13
CA SER A 576 -17.19 8.20 -21.08
C SER A 576 -16.84 9.60 -21.56
N MET A 577 -15.79 9.78 -22.37
CA MET A 577 -15.44 11.07 -23.00
C MET A 577 -16.52 11.58 -23.95
N LEU A 578 -17.27 10.67 -24.59
CA LEU A 578 -18.39 10.99 -25.47
C LEU A 578 -19.73 11.12 -24.73
N HIS A 579 -19.76 10.88 -23.43
CA HIS A 579 -20.98 10.76 -22.63
C HIS A 579 -21.98 9.72 -23.18
N TRP A 580 -21.46 8.63 -23.74
CA TRP A 580 -22.26 7.52 -24.24
C TRP A 580 -22.43 6.46 -23.15
N SER A 581 -23.15 5.39 -23.46
CA SER A 581 -23.22 4.15 -22.69
C SER A 581 -22.76 3.01 -23.58
N THR A 582 -21.98 2.09 -23.02
CA THR A 582 -21.41 0.95 -23.75
C THR A 582 -22.48 -0.07 -24.14
N GLN A 583 -23.64 -0.09 -23.50
CA GLN A 583 -24.71 -1.10 -23.62
C GLN A 583 -24.29 -2.54 -23.28
N CYS A 584 -23.01 -2.88 -23.37
CA CYS A 584 -22.45 -4.10 -22.82
C CYS A 584 -21.70 -3.78 -21.53
N PHE A 585 -22.01 -4.51 -20.47
CA PHE A 585 -21.42 -4.33 -19.14
C PHE A 585 -20.87 -5.64 -18.64
N THR A 586 -19.56 -5.68 -18.44
CA THR A 586 -18.82 -6.84 -17.96
C THR A 586 -17.85 -6.40 -16.87
N MET A 587 -17.22 -7.36 -16.21
CA MET A 587 -15.97 -7.12 -15.50
C MET A 587 -14.93 -6.50 -16.44
N ASP A 588 -13.91 -5.88 -15.88
CA ASP A 588 -12.84 -5.33 -16.67
C ASP A 588 -12.12 -6.43 -17.47
N PHE A 589 -11.78 -6.13 -18.71
CA PHE A 589 -11.15 -7.11 -19.60
C PHE A 589 -9.74 -7.50 -19.16
N SER A 590 -9.10 -6.64 -18.37
CA SER A 590 -7.76 -6.87 -17.83
C SER A 590 -7.72 -8.06 -16.87
N ASP A 591 -8.79 -8.29 -16.13
CA ASP A 591 -8.87 -9.34 -15.12
C ASP A 591 -9.83 -10.49 -15.54
N MET A 592 -10.19 -10.57 -16.82
CA MET A 592 -11.17 -11.52 -17.37
C MET A 592 -10.87 -12.99 -17.06
N ALA A 593 -9.59 -13.35 -16.89
CA ALA A 593 -9.18 -14.71 -16.52
C ALA A 593 -9.70 -15.15 -15.14
N VAL A 594 -10.02 -14.20 -14.26
CA VAL A 594 -10.57 -14.50 -12.92
C VAL A 594 -12.03 -14.95 -13.01
N ARG A 595 -12.80 -14.43 -13.98
CA ARG A 595 -14.21 -14.79 -14.21
C ARG A 595 -14.53 -14.83 -15.72
N PRO A 596 -14.09 -15.89 -16.43
CA PRO A 596 -14.34 -16.02 -17.86
C PRO A 596 -15.84 -16.11 -18.22
N ASP A 597 -16.70 -16.51 -17.28
CA ASP A 597 -18.16 -16.52 -17.49
C ASP A 597 -18.74 -15.15 -17.84
N SER A 598 -18.05 -14.04 -17.51
CA SER A 598 -18.44 -12.70 -17.96
C SER A 598 -18.44 -12.56 -19.49
N LEU A 599 -17.68 -13.39 -20.22
CA LEU A 599 -17.68 -13.43 -21.70
C LEU A 599 -18.93 -14.11 -22.27
N LYS A 600 -19.49 -15.08 -21.54
CA LYS A 600 -20.78 -15.69 -21.90
C LYS A 600 -21.90 -14.68 -21.72
N GLU A 601 -21.88 -13.93 -20.61
CA GLU A 601 -22.84 -12.85 -20.39
C GLU A 601 -22.71 -11.75 -21.45
N LEU A 602 -21.49 -11.43 -21.89
CA LEU A 602 -21.28 -10.50 -23.01
C LEU A 602 -21.96 -10.99 -24.29
N LYS A 603 -21.79 -12.27 -24.64
CA LYS A 603 -22.49 -12.88 -25.79
C LYS A 603 -24.01 -12.80 -25.60
N GLU A 604 -24.52 -13.17 -24.44
CA GLU A 604 -25.96 -13.12 -24.15
C GLU A 604 -26.54 -11.71 -24.28
N GLN A 605 -25.82 -10.67 -23.79
CA GLN A 605 -26.21 -9.27 -23.96
C GLN A 605 -26.31 -8.89 -25.45
N LEU A 606 -25.30 -9.27 -26.26
CA LEU A 606 -25.28 -8.98 -27.69
C LEU A 606 -26.36 -9.74 -28.49
N GLU A 607 -26.67 -10.98 -28.09
CA GLU A 607 -27.73 -11.79 -28.71
C GLU A 607 -29.13 -11.28 -28.36
N THR A 608 -29.36 -10.99 -27.07
CA THR A 608 -30.68 -10.59 -26.56
C THR A 608 -31.12 -9.24 -27.14
N GLU A 609 -30.19 -8.30 -27.24
CA GLU A 609 -30.43 -6.97 -27.82
C GLU A 609 -30.36 -6.94 -29.35
N ASP A 610 -30.13 -8.09 -29.98
CA ASP A 610 -29.94 -8.24 -31.44
C ASP A 610 -28.97 -7.18 -32.01
N ALA A 611 -27.82 -7.01 -31.36
CA ALA A 611 -26.97 -5.85 -31.57
C ALA A 611 -26.57 -5.68 -33.06
N PRO A 612 -26.94 -4.56 -33.72
CA PRO A 612 -26.71 -4.40 -35.16
C PRO A 612 -25.24 -4.11 -35.48
N ALA A 613 -24.50 -3.58 -34.51
CA ALA A 613 -23.11 -3.22 -34.63
C ALA A 613 -22.42 -3.24 -33.26
N VAL A 614 -21.10 -3.44 -33.27
CA VAL A 614 -20.28 -3.59 -32.07
C VAL A 614 -18.98 -2.79 -32.20
N PHE A 615 -18.60 -2.08 -31.15
CA PHE A 615 -17.31 -1.40 -31.05
C PHE A 615 -16.43 -2.02 -29.95
N THR A 616 -15.18 -2.36 -30.28
CA THR A 616 -14.26 -2.94 -29.30
C THR A 616 -12.80 -2.66 -29.63
N ASN A 617 -11.90 -2.91 -28.69
CA ASN A 617 -10.46 -2.87 -28.89
C ASN A 617 -9.93 -4.24 -29.37
N LYS A 618 -8.97 -4.23 -30.32
CA LYS A 618 -8.33 -5.42 -30.91
C LYS A 618 -7.80 -6.39 -29.85
N SER A 619 -7.12 -5.88 -28.82
CA SER A 619 -6.52 -6.69 -27.75
C SER A 619 -7.58 -7.42 -26.94
N SER A 620 -8.77 -6.82 -26.79
CA SER A 620 -9.92 -7.43 -26.11
C SER A 620 -10.42 -8.68 -26.82
N LEU A 621 -10.38 -8.72 -28.15
CA LEU A 621 -10.71 -9.91 -28.93
C LEU A 621 -9.71 -11.05 -28.67
N GLY A 622 -8.43 -10.74 -28.51
CA GLY A 622 -7.41 -11.73 -28.14
C GLY A 622 -7.57 -12.24 -26.70
N ILE A 623 -8.09 -11.41 -25.79
CA ILE A 623 -8.46 -11.83 -24.42
C ILE A 623 -9.69 -12.74 -24.48
N TRP A 624 -10.72 -12.36 -25.25
CA TRP A 624 -11.91 -13.17 -25.44
C TRP A 624 -11.55 -14.55 -25.98
N GLN A 625 -10.84 -14.61 -27.12
CA GLN A 625 -10.42 -15.86 -27.75
C GLN A 625 -9.67 -16.80 -26.79
N ARG A 626 -8.82 -16.24 -25.92
CA ARG A 626 -8.00 -17.03 -24.98
C ARG A 626 -8.83 -17.63 -23.85
N ASN A 627 -9.79 -16.88 -23.33
CA ASN A 627 -10.53 -17.26 -22.12
C ASN A 627 -11.84 -17.98 -22.44
N ASP A 628 -12.42 -17.74 -23.63
CA ASP A 628 -13.60 -18.45 -24.13
C ASP A 628 -13.58 -18.51 -25.68
N PRO A 629 -12.85 -19.48 -26.26
CA PRO A 629 -12.74 -19.64 -27.71
C PRO A 629 -14.07 -19.91 -28.41
N GLU A 630 -15.01 -20.58 -27.73
CA GLU A 630 -16.29 -20.99 -28.30
C GLU A 630 -17.18 -19.77 -28.57
N THR A 631 -17.38 -18.92 -27.56
CA THR A 631 -18.19 -17.71 -27.73
C THR A 631 -17.48 -16.66 -28.59
N TYR A 632 -16.14 -16.65 -28.63
CA TYR A 632 -15.38 -15.86 -29.58
C TYR A 632 -15.61 -16.27 -31.04
N GLN A 633 -15.70 -17.58 -31.32
CA GLN A 633 -15.98 -18.07 -32.68
C GLN A 633 -17.36 -17.60 -33.15
N TRP A 634 -18.38 -17.70 -32.27
CA TRP A 634 -19.70 -17.14 -32.53
C TRP A 634 -19.66 -15.65 -32.90
N PHE A 635 -18.84 -14.85 -32.21
CA PHE A 635 -18.69 -13.43 -32.52
C PHE A 635 -18.13 -13.21 -33.94
N CYS A 636 -17.13 -14.01 -34.33
CA CYS A 636 -16.52 -13.94 -35.67
C CYS A 636 -17.51 -14.35 -36.79
N ASP A 637 -18.38 -15.30 -36.49
CA ASP A 637 -19.41 -15.78 -37.41
C ASP A 637 -20.58 -14.79 -37.54
N THR A 638 -20.87 -14.03 -36.48
CA THR A 638 -22.02 -13.11 -36.44
C THR A 638 -21.69 -11.72 -36.99
N TYR A 639 -20.46 -11.24 -36.78
CA TYR A 639 -20.07 -9.86 -37.08
C TYR A 639 -18.96 -9.79 -38.13
N LYS A 640 -18.99 -8.75 -38.98
CA LYS A 640 -17.92 -8.41 -39.94
C LYS A 640 -17.31 -7.06 -39.61
N LEU A 641 -15.99 -6.97 -39.76
CA LEU A 641 -15.25 -5.74 -39.50
C LEU A 641 -15.61 -4.69 -40.57
N ASN A 642 -16.04 -3.51 -40.12
CA ASN A 642 -16.40 -2.38 -40.98
C ASN A 642 -15.31 -1.30 -40.97
N ASN A 643 -14.88 -0.85 -39.80
CA ASN A 643 -13.87 0.22 -39.66
C ASN A 643 -12.81 -0.10 -38.59
N ARG A 644 -11.66 0.58 -38.71
CA ARG A 644 -10.54 0.53 -37.76
C ARG A 644 -10.15 1.95 -37.36
N PHE A 645 -9.76 2.13 -36.11
CA PHE A 645 -9.25 3.39 -35.57
C PHE A 645 -7.95 3.09 -34.82
N SER A 646 -6.85 3.71 -35.25
CA SER A 646 -5.55 3.57 -34.59
C SER A 646 -5.34 4.76 -33.66
N PHE A 647 -4.93 4.48 -32.43
CA PHE A 647 -4.57 5.51 -31.47
C PHE A 647 -3.36 5.05 -30.65
N TYR A 648 -2.22 5.72 -30.86
CA TYR A 648 -0.93 5.24 -30.40
C TYR A 648 -0.70 3.77 -30.81
N ASN A 649 -0.55 2.86 -29.84
CA ASN A 649 -0.33 1.43 -30.09
C ASN A 649 -1.61 0.58 -29.99
N GLU A 650 -2.74 1.23 -29.78
CA GLU A 650 -4.04 0.57 -29.71
C GLU A 650 -4.76 0.63 -31.06
N GLU A 651 -5.51 -0.43 -31.37
CA GLU A 651 -6.41 -0.47 -32.52
C GLU A 651 -7.82 -0.76 -32.02
N PHE A 652 -8.74 0.16 -32.25
CA PHE A 652 -10.16 -0.03 -32.03
C PHE A 652 -10.84 -0.43 -33.33
N ARG A 653 -11.90 -1.22 -33.22
CA ARG A 653 -12.57 -1.88 -34.33
C ARG A 653 -14.07 -1.72 -34.19
N TYR A 654 -14.69 -1.32 -35.29
CA TYR A 654 -16.13 -1.24 -35.43
C TYR A 654 -16.61 -2.34 -36.36
N PHE A 655 -17.53 -3.17 -35.87
CA PHE A 655 -18.11 -4.30 -36.57
C PHE A 655 -19.60 -4.05 -36.82
N THR A 656 -20.10 -4.58 -37.92
CA THR A 656 -21.54 -4.62 -38.21
C THR A 656 -21.97 -6.08 -38.30
N LYS A 657 -23.22 -6.37 -37.95
CA LYS A 657 -23.77 -7.71 -38.14
C LYS A 657 -23.69 -8.14 -39.61
N ARG A 658 -23.44 -9.43 -39.87
CA ARG A 658 -23.17 -9.94 -41.21
C ARG A 658 -24.33 -9.78 -42.18
#